data_AF-A0A151ZDL8-F1
#
_entry.id   AF-A0A151ZDL8-F1
#
_cell.length_a   1.000
_cell.length_b   1.000
_cell.length_c   1.000
_cell.angle_alpha   90.00
_cell.angle_beta   90.00
_cell.angle_gamma   90.00
#
_symmetry.space_group_name_H-M   'P 1'
#
loop_
_entity.id
_entity.type
_entity.pdbx_description
1 polymer ?
#
loop_
_entity_poly.entity_id
_entity_poly.type
_entity_poly.pdbx_seq_one_letter_code
_entity_poly.pdbx_strand_id
1 'polypeptide(L)'
;MNNNNTNTPQTTGDQSVSIKSIDDIRSLFIGAKLTVPIAKTILTSVYQDEAKILFLVFLNSIDLHSTAKISFLAASFDIKSYEYAKTLLNTNKFTFVEILKTLKIMDSKRVIKKLQQKIESMRDKNNIRKEKLDKVTEDYVNTKYSNLDEKELNQLKEKLKSHNAPFPVKAVKPVTTTDAKSTKTSKKSTKKSTGRSSTKKVGNKKSDSENNDNNNNNNEVTPDKNKTVEISEETKKKIEKKRQDQEKIRLRLKRSVGMIESKIQELEVHQYQSSLSGNIIRIFKNWFKTVDKQTLEYFALGQPKETWTKLADILHFSNKDFPNMPWFIGYMFGDKAPQGSIVEQLENSDKKSDDELIKLWTLHKPPYSFIRKSIGDGKLNDNLKLEIAKYESLNTLIWWLHEFNTTEVQKLIIERIKSGEQVSTIALGTLIEKVLLNDSIKKELYEVLEGTTMNKINDLKLKFSLPPPISILSDKSGSMQVAIRLSIIVSYLISNLTPDSTLSFFDTSDHPTPIKPNSIQDIARLNETIKASGGTTPSASLAPLLERKESKRYLVMISDEEENGSPKFSEVYKNYLQNVNPECKLIFVSFLANNAKGQMITEIKNKLNIDPLQFVLDRNKPDVTKIDAMLSVLSAESDQFKTQFNLLMKYKTMHGEKKFLNYVNTQRSKLLTYAFNAEIIMDLLSDLNKYVQNQFTEKDQKELVQFIQNVKSPENAFDLINTLNQELLVHTQI
;
A
#
# COMPACT_ATOMS: atom_id res chain seq x y z
N MET A 1 -3.35 14.22 3.31
CA MET A 1 -2.25 13.24 3.38
C MET A 1 -2.43 12.19 2.29
N ASN A 2 -1.88 12.41 1.10
CA ASN A 2 -1.76 11.38 0.06
C ASN A 2 -0.28 10.97 0.02
N ASN A 3 0.09 9.96 0.81
CA ASN A 3 1.36 9.28 0.62
C ASN A 3 1.28 8.47 -0.67
N ASN A 4 1.56 9.12 -1.80
CA ASN A 4 1.91 8.44 -3.04
C ASN A 4 3.30 7.82 -2.85
N ASN A 5 3.35 6.72 -2.11
CA ASN A 5 4.50 5.83 -2.07
C ASN A 5 4.49 5.05 -3.39
N THR A 6 4.89 5.71 -4.48
CA THR A 6 5.16 5.05 -5.75
C THR A 6 6.51 4.36 -5.63
N ASN A 7 6.52 3.22 -4.94
CA ASN A 7 7.55 2.22 -5.15
C ASN A 7 7.46 1.82 -6.62
N THR A 8 8.28 2.43 -7.48
CA THR A 8 8.55 1.89 -8.80
C THR A 8 8.98 0.44 -8.57
N PRO A 9 8.23 -0.55 -9.07
CA PRO A 9 8.65 -1.94 -8.94
C PRO A 9 10.03 -2.03 -9.58
N GLN A 10 11.06 -2.28 -8.79
CA GLN A 10 12.31 -2.75 -9.37
C GLN A 10 11.93 -3.98 -10.18
N THR A 11 12.23 -3.97 -11.47
CA THR A 11 12.16 -5.14 -12.34
C THR A 11 13.20 -6.13 -11.82
N THR A 12 12.86 -6.82 -10.73
CA THR A 12 13.57 -8.00 -10.29
C THR A 12 13.43 -8.96 -11.47
N GLY A 13 14.51 -9.13 -12.24
CA GLY A 13 14.54 -10.14 -13.30
C GLY A 13 14.01 -11.46 -12.74
N ASP A 14 13.29 -12.23 -13.55
CA ASP A 14 12.54 -13.47 -13.24
C ASP A 14 13.28 -14.44 -12.30
N GLN A 15 13.43 -14.05 -11.03
CA GLN A 15 13.91 -14.91 -9.97
C GLN A 15 12.69 -15.71 -9.59
N SER A 16 12.61 -16.91 -10.15
CA SER A 16 11.67 -17.93 -9.71
C SER A 16 11.87 -18.13 -8.21
N VAL A 17 10.95 -17.58 -7.42
CA VAL A 17 10.95 -17.81 -5.97
C VAL A 17 10.64 -19.28 -5.76
N SER A 18 11.65 -20.05 -5.38
CA SER A 18 11.49 -21.46 -5.03
C SER A 18 10.77 -21.56 -3.70
N ILE A 19 9.52 -22.01 -3.74
CA ILE A 19 8.70 -22.27 -2.54
C ILE A 19 8.99 -23.70 -2.13
N LYS A 20 9.79 -23.87 -1.08
CA LYS A 20 10.20 -25.19 -0.56
C LYS A 20 9.43 -25.60 0.68
N SER A 21 8.86 -24.62 1.38
CA SER A 21 8.18 -24.83 2.67
C SER A 21 7.04 -23.83 2.90
N ILE A 22 6.21 -24.14 3.90
CA ILE A 22 5.19 -23.21 4.39
C ILE A 22 5.81 -21.96 5.06
N ASP A 23 7.02 -22.09 5.62
CA ASP A 23 7.75 -20.97 6.21
C ASP A 23 8.20 -19.94 5.15
N ASP A 24 8.51 -20.41 3.93
CA ASP A 24 8.79 -19.51 2.79
C ASP A 24 7.54 -18.69 2.44
N ILE A 25 6.37 -19.34 2.39
CA ILE A 25 5.08 -18.69 2.11
C ILE A 25 4.74 -17.68 3.21
N ARG A 26 4.93 -18.06 4.48
CA ARG A 26 4.75 -17.16 5.64
C ARG A 26 5.61 -15.91 5.48
N SER A 27 6.89 -16.08 5.18
CA SER A 27 7.84 -14.98 5.00
C SER A 27 7.44 -14.06 3.84
N LEU A 28 6.89 -14.60 2.75
CA LEU A 28 6.39 -13.83 1.61
C LEU A 28 5.16 -12.99 1.94
N PHE A 29 4.21 -13.51 2.74
CA PHE A 29 3.03 -12.76 3.17
C PHE A 29 3.39 -11.60 4.09
N ILE A 30 4.35 -11.82 4.98
CA ILE A 30 4.80 -10.83 5.97
C ILE A 30 5.69 -9.77 5.31
N GLY A 31 6.64 -10.17 4.45
CA GLY A 31 7.70 -9.32 3.93
C GLY A 31 7.30 -8.34 2.83
N ALA A 32 6.01 -8.15 2.52
CA ALA A 32 5.50 -7.29 1.43
C ALA A 32 6.05 -7.58 0.02
N LYS A 33 6.73 -8.71 -0.18
CA LYS A 33 7.34 -9.15 -1.46
C LYS A 33 6.38 -9.93 -2.36
N LEU A 34 5.14 -10.16 -1.91
CA LEU A 34 4.18 -10.96 -2.63
C LEU A 34 3.67 -10.25 -3.90
N THR A 35 4.06 -10.76 -5.07
CA THR A 35 3.52 -10.36 -6.38
C THR A 35 2.39 -11.29 -6.82
N VAL A 36 1.61 -10.88 -7.83
CA VAL A 36 0.54 -11.72 -8.39
C VAL A 36 1.07 -13.06 -8.93
N PRO A 37 2.18 -13.12 -9.69
CA PRO A 37 2.79 -14.39 -10.13
C PRO A 37 3.18 -15.30 -8.97
N ILE A 38 3.84 -14.75 -7.94
CA ILE A 38 4.25 -15.54 -6.77
C ILE A 38 3.01 -16.08 -6.04
N ALA A 39 2.00 -15.23 -5.81
CA ALA A 39 0.74 -15.64 -5.20
C ALA A 39 0.03 -16.72 -6.02
N LYS A 40 0.07 -16.64 -7.35
CA LYS A 40 -0.46 -17.67 -8.25
C LYS A 40 0.30 -18.98 -8.07
N THR A 41 1.63 -18.95 -8.09
CA THR A 41 2.47 -20.13 -7.87
C THR A 41 2.16 -20.79 -6.53
N ILE A 42 2.01 -20.00 -5.46
CA ILE A 42 1.60 -20.49 -4.13
C ILE A 42 0.23 -21.20 -4.21
N LEU A 43 -0.76 -20.54 -4.81
CA LEU A 43 -2.13 -21.05 -4.91
C LEU A 43 -2.29 -22.23 -5.88
N THR A 44 -1.28 -22.54 -6.69
CA THR A 44 -1.24 -23.73 -7.55
C THR A 44 -0.24 -24.79 -7.04
N SER A 45 0.42 -24.54 -5.92
CA SER A 45 1.41 -25.46 -5.35
C SER A 45 0.75 -26.57 -4.52
N VAL A 46 1.56 -27.52 -4.08
CA VAL A 46 1.14 -28.55 -3.10
C VAL A 46 0.69 -27.95 -1.77
N TYR A 47 1.13 -26.72 -1.45
CA TYR A 47 0.82 -26.00 -0.21
C TYR A 47 -0.37 -25.04 -0.36
N GLN A 48 -1.21 -25.18 -1.39
CA GLN A 48 -2.28 -24.22 -1.67
C GLN A 48 -3.28 -24.08 -0.51
N ASP A 49 -3.57 -25.17 0.20
CA ASP A 49 -4.55 -25.18 1.29
C ASP A 49 -3.98 -24.53 2.54
N GLU A 50 -2.75 -24.90 2.87
CA GLU A 50 -1.92 -24.30 3.90
C GLU A 50 -1.81 -22.79 3.69
N ALA A 51 -1.50 -22.37 2.46
CA ALA A 51 -1.39 -20.97 2.10
C ALA A 51 -2.72 -20.21 2.26
N LYS A 52 -3.85 -20.81 1.89
CA LYS A 52 -5.17 -20.20 2.09
C LYS A 52 -5.48 -20.03 3.57
N ILE A 53 -5.29 -21.06 4.40
CA ILE A 53 -5.50 -20.95 5.85
C ILE A 53 -4.58 -19.88 6.43
N LEU A 54 -3.29 -19.95 6.12
CA LEU A 54 -2.28 -19.04 6.62
C LEU A 54 -2.62 -17.58 6.28
N PHE A 55 -3.01 -17.34 5.02
CA PHE A 55 -3.42 -16.02 4.57
C PHE A 55 -4.68 -15.53 5.28
N LEU A 56 -5.69 -16.40 5.46
CA LEU A 56 -6.94 -16.03 6.14
C LEU A 56 -6.72 -15.74 7.63
N VAL A 57 -5.88 -16.52 8.31
CA VAL A 57 -5.49 -16.26 9.69
C VAL A 57 -4.80 -14.92 9.77
N PHE A 58 -3.77 -14.69 8.95
CA PHE A 58 -3.06 -13.41 8.93
C PHE A 58 -3.94 -12.23 8.56
N LEU A 59 -4.87 -12.37 7.62
CA LEU A 59 -5.79 -11.30 7.25
C LEU A 59 -6.68 -10.87 8.43
N ASN A 60 -6.98 -11.78 9.35
CA ASN A 60 -7.81 -11.51 10.51
C ASN A 60 -7.02 -11.12 11.76
N SER A 61 -5.77 -11.59 11.91
CA SER A 61 -4.96 -11.39 13.10
C SER A 61 -3.83 -10.37 12.95
N ILE A 62 -3.39 -10.08 11.72
CA ILE A 62 -2.28 -9.17 11.38
C ILE A 62 -2.78 -8.13 10.39
N ASP A 63 -2.27 -6.89 10.47
CA ASP A 63 -2.47 -5.95 9.36
C ASP A 63 -1.51 -6.29 8.22
N LEU A 64 -1.92 -7.22 7.37
CA LEU A 64 -1.17 -7.59 6.17
C LEU A 64 -0.92 -6.37 5.29
N HIS A 65 0.30 -6.26 4.76
CA HIS A 65 0.65 -5.20 3.84
C HIS A 65 -0.30 -5.20 2.63
N SER A 66 -0.74 -4.02 2.17
CA SER A 66 -1.70 -3.88 1.07
C SER A 66 -1.28 -4.64 -0.19
N THR A 67 0.01 -4.67 -0.52
CA THR A 67 0.52 -5.44 -1.67
C THR A 67 0.20 -6.93 -1.54
N ALA A 68 0.35 -7.52 -0.35
CA ALA A 68 0.02 -8.93 -0.13
C ALA A 68 -1.49 -9.17 -0.29
N LYS A 69 -2.32 -8.31 0.31
CA LYS A 69 -3.79 -8.34 0.16
C LYS A 69 -4.19 -8.30 -1.32
N ILE A 70 -3.70 -7.30 -2.04
CA ILE A 70 -4.01 -7.05 -3.46
C ILE A 70 -3.57 -8.23 -4.34
N SER A 71 -2.32 -8.66 -4.21
CA SER A 71 -1.72 -9.73 -5.03
C SER A 71 -2.42 -11.06 -4.82
N PHE A 72 -2.69 -11.44 -3.57
CA PHE A 72 -3.32 -12.72 -3.26
C PHE A 72 -4.79 -12.77 -3.69
N LEU A 73 -5.54 -11.68 -3.50
CA LEU A 73 -6.91 -11.58 -4.00
C LEU A 73 -6.96 -11.64 -5.52
N ALA A 74 -6.08 -10.91 -6.22
CA ALA A 74 -6.01 -10.95 -7.68
C ALA A 74 -5.65 -12.37 -8.18
N ALA A 75 -4.65 -13.00 -7.58
CA ALA A 75 -4.25 -14.37 -7.93
C ALA A 75 -5.37 -15.39 -7.69
N SER A 76 -6.15 -15.25 -6.60
CA SER A 76 -7.32 -16.09 -6.32
C SER A 76 -8.35 -16.05 -7.45
N PHE A 77 -8.59 -14.87 -8.04
CA PHE A 77 -9.43 -14.75 -9.24
C PHE A 77 -8.76 -15.29 -10.50
N ASP A 78 -7.44 -15.11 -10.66
CA ASP A 78 -6.70 -15.61 -11.83
C ASP A 78 -6.74 -17.15 -11.93
N ILE A 79 -6.68 -17.84 -10.80
CA ILE A 79 -6.82 -19.30 -10.71
C ILE A 79 -8.28 -19.77 -10.61
N LYS A 80 -9.25 -18.87 -10.77
CA LYS A 80 -10.70 -19.14 -10.70
C LYS A 80 -11.17 -19.72 -9.35
N SER A 81 -10.47 -19.45 -8.25
CA SER A 81 -10.89 -19.81 -6.88
C SER A 81 -11.91 -18.80 -6.35
N TYR A 82 -13.09 -18.76 -6.99
CA TYR A 82 -14.09 -17.71 -6.75
C TYR A 82 -14.69 -17.74 -5.34
N GLU A 83 -14.93 -18.92 -4.78
CA GLU A 83 -15.51 -19.05 -3.43
C GLU A 83 -14.55 -18.55 -2.36
N TYR A 84 -13.26 -18.87 -2.50
CA TYR A 84 -12.23 -18.33 -1.63
C TYR A 84 -12.09 -16.81 -1.79
N ALA A 85 -12.05 -16.29 -3.02
CA ALA A 85 -12.00 -14.86 -3.27
C ALA A 85 -13.21 -14.09 -2.70
N LYS A 86 -14.42 -14.63 -2.79
CA LYS A 86 -15.62 -14.07 -2.13
C LYS A 86 -15.44 -14.02 -0.61
N THR A 87 -14.88 -15.08 -0.04
CA THR A 87 -14.64 -15.15 1.40
C THR A 87 -13.65 -14.09 1.85
N LEU A 88 -12.56 -13.90 1.10
CA LEU A 88 -11.61 -12.80 1.34
C LEU A 88 -12.31 -11.45 1.35
N LEU A 89 -13.17 -11.17 0.37
CA LEU A 89 -13.94 -9.92 0.30
C LEU A 89 -14.89 -9.73 1.49
N ASN A 90 -15.52 -10.82 1.96
CA ASN A 90 -16.48 -10.78 3.06
C ASN A 90 -15.83 -10.59 4.45
N THR A 91 -14.51 -10.69 4.57
CA THR A 91 -13.81 -10.42 5.83
C THR A 91 -13.89 -8.94 6.27
N ASN A 92 -14.25 -8.03 5.34
CA ASN A 92 -14.20 -6.58 5.54
C ASN A 92 -12.79 -6.05 5.90
N LYS A 93 -11.73 -6.81 5.60
CA LYS A 93 -10.33 -6.44 5.84
C LYS A 93 -9.66 -5.77 4.63
N PHE A 94 -10.38 -5.67 3.52
CA PHE A 94 -9.94 -4.97 2.32
C PHE A 94 -10.48 -3.54 2.33
N THR A 95 -9.57 -2.59 2.24
CA THR A 95 -9.89 -1.19 2.03
C THR A 95 -10.33 -0.96 0.59
N PHE A 96 -11.09 0.11 0.38
CA PHE A 96 -11.51 0.52 -0.95
C PHE A 96 -10.34 0.74 -1.94
N VAL A 97 -9.21 1.27 -1.45
CA VAL A 97 -8.00 1.50 -2.25
C VAL A 97 -7.39 0.18 -2.73
N GLU A 98 -7.38 -0.84 -1.86
CA GLU A 98 -6.90 -2.18 -2.21
C GLU A 98 -7.80 -2.82 -3.26
N ILE A 99 -9.13 -2.76 -3.08
CA ILE A 99 -10.10 -3.26 -4.06
C ILE A 99 -9.90 -2.60 -5.43
N LEU A 100 -9.74 -1.27 -5.48
CA LEU A 100 -9.46 -0.56 -6.74
C LEU A 100 -8.15 -1.02 -7.38
N LYS A 101 -7.08 -1.19 -6.59
CA LYS A 101 -5.79 -1.65 -7.11
C LYS A 101 -5.90 -3.08 -7.65
N THR A 102 -6.59 -3.98 -6.94
CA THR A 102 -6.90 -5.33 -7.43
C THR A 102 -7.64 -5.29 -8.76
N LEU A 103 -8.70 -4.47 -8.88
CA LEU A 103 -9.45 -4.34 -10.13
C LEU A 103 -8.61 -3.78 -11.29
N LYS A 104 -7.71 -2.81 -11.03
CA LYS A 104 -6.78 -2.29 -12.04
C LYS A 104 -5.80 -3.36 -12.53
N ILE A 105 -5.29 -4.20 -11.62
CA ILE A 105 -4.46 -5.35 -11.97
C ILE A 105 -5.24 -6.30 -12.87
N MET A 106 -6.49 -6.60 -12.52
CA MET A 106 -7.33 -7.54 -13.26
C MET A 106 -7.78 -7.01 -14.63
N ASP A 107 -7.87 -5.68 -14.78
CA ASP A 107 -8.20 -5.00 -16.04
C ASP A 107 -6.97 -4.68 -16.92
N SER A 108 -5.76 -4.90 -16.40
CA SER A 108 -4.49 -4.52 -17.04
C SER A 108 -4.39 -5.02 -18.49
N LYS A 109 -4.75 -6.29 -18.75
CA LYS A 109 -4.74 -6.91 -20.10
C LYS A 109 -5.62 -6.17 -21.10
N ARG A 110 -6.82 -5.74 -20.70
CA ARG A 110 -7.72 -4.96 -21.56
C ARG A 110 -7.13 -3.58 -21.85
N VAL A 111 -6.57 -2.94 -20.83
CA VAL A 111 -5.94 -1.62 -20.97
C VAL A 111 -4.71 -1.69 -21.89
N ILE A 112 -3.85 -2.70 -21.73
CA ILE A 112 -2.68 -2.93 -22.60
C ILE A 112 -3.12 -3.03 -24.06
N LYS A 113 -4.13 -3.87 -24.36
CA LYS A 113 -4.67 -4.02 -25.73
C LYS A 113 -5.16 -2.69 -26.31
N LYS A 114 -5.90 -1.89 -25.53
CA LYS A 114 -6.38 -0.56 -25.96
C LYS A 114 -5.23 0.41 -26.22
N LEU A 115 -4.18 0.38 -25.38
CA LEU A 115 -3.00 1.22 -25.54
C LEU A 115 -2.17 0.83 -26.76
N GLN A 116 -2.02 -0.47 -27.04
CA GLN A 116 -1.37 -0.99 -28.24
C GLN A 116 -2.12 -0.55 -29.51
N GLN A 117 -3.44 -0.72 -29.55
CA GLN A 117 -4.28 -0.24 -30.66
C GLN A 117 -4.17 1.28 -30.86
N LYS A 118 -4.05 2.03 -29.76
CA LYS A 118 -3.85 3.48 -29.82
C LYS A 118 -2.47 3.84 -30.41
N ILE A 119 -1.41 3.10 -30.05
CA ILE A 119 -0.09 3.28 -30.65
C ILE A 119 -0.14 3.01 -32.15
N GLU A 120 -0.76 1.91 -32.57
CA GLU A 120 -0.93 1.53 -33.98
C GLU A 120 -1.68 2.62 -34.76
N SER A 121 -2.85 3.05 -34.27
CA SER A 121 -3.62 4.14 -34.89
C SER A 121 -2.85 5.46 -34.98
N MET A 122 -2.01 5.79 -33.99
CA MET A 122 -1.17 6.98 -34.05
C MET A 122 -0.04 6.85 -35.08
N ARG A 123 0.55 5.65 -35.23
CA ARG A 123 1.57 5.36 -36.24
C ARG A 123 0.95 5.44 -37.65
N ASP A 124 -0.23 4.86 -37.85
CA ASP A 124 -0.94 4.90 -39.14
C ASP A 124 -1.31 6.33 -39.54
N LYS A 125 -1.88 7.12 -38.62
CA LYS A 125 -2.19 8.53 -38.87
C LYS A 125 -0.96 9.34 -39.23
N ASN A 126 0.19 9.02 -38.62
CA ASN A 126 1.45 9.66 -38.94
C ASN A 126 1.98 9.23 -40.31
N ASN A 127 1.84 7.95 -40.68
CA ASN A 127 2.22 7.43 -42.00
C ASN A 127 1.37 8.06 -43.11
N ILE A 128 0.04 8.07 -42.96
CA ILE A 128 -0.88 8.74 -43.89
C ILE A 128 -0.54 10.23 -44.01
N ARG A 129 -0.20 10.90 -42.90
CA ARG A 129 0.21 12.31 -42.93
C ARG A 129 1.53 12.49 -43.68
N LYS A 130 2.46 11.55 -43.52
CA LYS A 130 3.74 11.54 -44.22
C LYS A 130 3.52 11.37 -45.73
N GLU A 131 2.76 10.36 -46.13
CA GLU A 131 2.38 10.11 -47.53
C GLU A 131 1.68 11.30 -48.18
N LYS A 132 0.73 11.94 -47.49
CA LYS A 132 0.08 13.16 -47.98
C LYS A 132 1.06 14.30 -48.19
N LEU A 133 2.05 14.44 -47.31
CA LEU A 133 3.06 15.48 -47.50
C LEU A 133 4.03 15.12 -48.63
N ASP A 134 4.41 13.85 -48.75
CA ASP A 134 5.27 13.37 -49.83
C ASP A 134 4.59 13.61 -51.17
N LYS A 135 3.29 13.31 -51.29
CA LYS A 135 2.46 13.62 -52.47
C LYS A 135 2.38 15.13 -52.76
N VAL A 136 2.09 15.97 -51.76
CA VAL A 136 2.06 17.44 -51.95
C VAL A 136 3.43 17.97 -52.36
N THR A 137 4.52 17.37 -51.88
CA THR A 137 5.88 17.74 -52.24
C THR A 137 6.18 17.33 -53.68
N GLU A 138 5.77 16.14 -54.09
CA GLU A 138 5.88 15.65 -55.46
C GLU A 138 5.05 16.50 -56.44
N ASP A 139 3.78 16.78 -56.13
CA ASP A 139 2.91 17.64 -56.94
C ASP A 139 3.49 19.05 -57.07
N TYR A 140 4.06 19.60 -55.99
CA TYR A 140 4.74 20.90 -56.00
C TYR A 140 5.97 20.89 -56.92
N VAL A 141 6.79 19.85 -56.85
CA VAL A 141 7.98 19.68 -57.71
C VAL A 141 7.55 19.53 -59.17
N ASN A 142 6.60 18.65 -59.46
CA ASN A 142 6.10 18.43 -60.82
C ASN A 142 5.50 19.70 -61.42
N THR A 143 4.70 20.46 -60.65
CA THR A 143 4.06 21.70 -61.12
C THR A 143 5.07 22.82 -61.35
N LYS A 144 6.05 22.96 -60.45
CA LYS A 144 7.03 24.06 -60.51
C LYS A 144 8.12 23.83 -61.57
N TYR A 145 8.41 22.57 -61.87
CA TYR A 145 9.50 22.16 -62.75
C TYR A 145 9.01 21.37 -63.97
N SER A 146 7.75 21.58 -64.38
CA SER A 146 7.16 20.91 -65.54
C SER A 146 7.92 21.15 -66.85
N ASN A 147 8.77 22.17 -66.89
CA ASN A 147 9.57 22.57 -68.05
C ASN A 147 11.00 21.97 -68.05
N LEU A 148 11.40 21.23 -67.00
CA LEU A 148 12.69 20.53 -66.97
C LEU A 148 12.61 19.20 -67.71
N ASP A 149 13.75 18.74 -68.25
CA ASP A 149 13.82 17.40 -68.84
C ASP A 149 13.60 16.31 -67.76
N GLU A 150 13.15 15.13 -68.17
CA GLU A 150 12.78 14.04 -67.26
C GLU A 150 13.96 13.53 -66.40
N LYS A 151 15.20 13.56 -66.93
CA LYS A 151 16.41 13.23 -66.16
C LYS A 151 16.70 14.29 -65.10
N GLU A 152 16.58 15.57 -65.44
CA GLU A 152 16.79 16.68 -64.50
C GLU A 152 15.74 16.68 -63.39
N LEU A 153 14.47 16.43 -63.74
CA LEU A 153 13.38 16.30 -62.79
C LEU A 153 13.60 15.10 -61.84
N ASN A 154 14.03 13.95 -62.36
CA ASN A 154 14.35 12.77 -61.56
C ASN A 154 15.55 13.01 -60.63
N GLN A 155 16.61 13.67 -61.11
CA GLN A 155 17.73 14.07 -60.25
C GLN A 155 17.31 15.06 -59.16
N LEU A 156 16.40 15.98 -59.45
CA LEU A 156 15.87 16.92 -58.45
C LEU A 156 14.99 16.21 -57.42
N LYS A 157 14.13 15.27 -57.85
CA LYS A 157 13.34 14.40 -56.97
C LYS A 157 14.26 13.56 -56.08
N GLU A 158 15.32 12.99 -56.60
CA GLU A 158 16.31 12.24 -55.80
C GLU A 158 17.09 13.14 -54.84
N LYS A 159 17.49 14.35 -55.25
CA LYS A 159 18.13 15.33 -54.35
C LYS A 159 17.21 15.75 -53.21
N LEU A 160 15.92 15.96 -53.48
CA LEU A 160 14.92 16.30 -52.47
C LEU A 160 14.59 15.10 -51.56
N LYS A 161 14.55 13.88 -52.10
CA LYS A 161 14.38 12.63 -51.33
C LYS A 161 15.61 12.33 -50.46
N SER A 162 16.82 12.55 -50.96
CA SER A 162 18.10 12.30 -50.26
C SER A 162 18.45 13.38 -49.24
N HIS A 163 17.97 14.62 -49.42
CA HIS A 163 18.02 15.66 -48.38
C HIS A 163 17.10 15.39 -47.18
N ASN A 164 16.43 14.23 -47.10
CA ASN A 164 15.81 13.72 -45.87
C ASN A 164 16.81 13.13 -44.87
N ALA A 165 18.12 13.27 -45.10
CA ALA A 165 19.09 13.20 -44.02
C ALA A 165 18.60 14.12 -42.87
N PRO A 166 18.47 13.61 -41.63
CA PRO A 166 18.07 14.44 -40.50
C PRO A 166 19.03 15.63 -40.45
N PHE A 167 18.50 16.86 -40.54
CA PHE A 167 19.32 18.03 -40.25
C PHE A 167 19.97 17.80 -38.89
N PRO A 168 21.28 18.08 -38.73
CA PRO A 168 21.89 18.06 -37.42
C PRO A 168 21.16 19.10 -36.58
N VAL A 169 20.20 18.63 -35.77
CA VAL A 169 19.56 19.42 -34.74
C VAL A 169 20.73 19.84 -33.86
N LYS A 170 21.15 21.11 -33.95
CA LYS A 170 22.15 21.68 -33.04
C LYS A 170 21.70 21.28 -31.64
N ALA A 171 22.48 20.42 -31.00
CA ALA A 171 22.16 19.88 -29.69
C ALA A 171 21.85 21.07 -28.78
N VAL A 172 20.59 21.23 -28.41
CA VAL A 172 20.20 22.16 -27.37
C VAL A 172 20.82 21.56 -26.12
N LYS A 173 21.96 22.14 -25.69
CA LYS A 173 22.65 21.71 -24.48
C LYS A 173 21.61 21.64 -23.35
N PRO A 174 21.54 20.54 -22.60
CA PRO A 174 20.69 20.50 -21.43
C PRO A 174 21.12 21.67 -20.54
N VAL A 175 20.18 22.53 -20.20
CA VAL A 175 20.41 23.58 -19.21
C VAL A 175 20.70 22.86 -17.90
N THR A 176 21.99 22.73 -17.59
CA THR A 176 22.47 22.40 -16.25
C THR A 176 22.03 23.53 -15.35
N THR A 177 21.06 23.26 -14.49
CA THR A 177 20.81 24.06 -13.30
C THR A 177 22.04 23.91 -12.40
N THR A 178 22.97 24.84 -12.51
CA THR A 178 24.03 25.04 -11.53
C THR A 178 23.44 25.73 -10.32
N ASP A 179 23.72 25.15 -9.16
CA ASP A 179 23.47 25.72 -7.84
C ASP A 179 24.11 27.11 -7.72
N ALA A 180 23.26 28.12 -7.56
CA ALA A 180 23.67 29.43 -7.09
C ALA A 180 22.96 29.70 -5.76
N LYS A 181 23.76 29.67 -4.68
CA LYS A 181 23.47 30.29 -3.38
C LYS A 181 22.85 31.68 -3.61
N SER A 182 21.66 31.93 -3.05
CA SER A 182 21.25 33.28 -2.74
C SER A 182 20.63 33.36 -1.35
N THR A 183 21.27 34.21 -0.55
CA THR A 183 20.83 34.77 0.71
C THR A 183 19.74 35.82 0.46
N LYS A 184 18.75 35.82 1.36
CA LYS A 184 17.91 36.93 1.82
C LYS A 184 16.77 37.49 0.95
N THR A 185 15.69 37.72 1.73
CA THR A 185 14.65 38.76 1.70
C THR A 185 13.39 38.56 0.87
N SER A 186 12.34 38.21 1.62
CA SER A 186 10.93 38.22 1.30
C SER A 186 10.40 39.65 1.05
N LYS A 187 9.82 39.88 -0.13
CA LYS A 187 8.74 40.87 -0.32
C LYS A 187 7.62 40.25 -1.15
N LYS A 188 6.52 39.96 -0.47
CA LYS A 188 5.21 39.55 -1.02
C LYS A 188 4.65 40.71 -1.86
N SER A 189 4.38 40.48 -3.14
CA SER A 189 3.42 41.27 -3.88
C SER A 189 2.44 40.35 -4.61
N THR A 190 1.17 40.61 -4.35
CA THR A 190 -0.03 39.94 -4.85
C THR A 190 -0.28 40.30 -6.31
N LYS A 191 -0.43 39.30 -7.20
CA LYS A 191 -1.04 39.50 -8.52
C LYS A 191 -2.15 38.49 -8.78
N LYS A 192 -3.37 39.03 -8.87
CA LYS A 192 -4.62 38.44 -9.34
C LYS A 192 -4.43 37.69 -10.66
N SER A 193 -4.84 36.43 -10.71
CA SER A 193 -5.09 35.68 -11.94
C SER A 193 -6.56 35.82 -12.32
N THR A 194 -6.84 36.56 -13.39
CA THR A 194 -8.14 36.56 -14.07
C THR A 194 -8.24 35.32 -14.93
N GLY A 195 -9.19 34.44 -14.60
CA GLY A 195 -9.53 33.26 -15.38
C GLY A 195 -10.10 33.62 -16.74
N ARG A 196 -9.65 32.92 -17.79
CA ARG A 196 -10.15 33.07 -19.16
C ARG A 196 -10.90 31.79 -19.53
N SER A 197 -12.23 31.88 -19.51
CA SER A 197 -13.17 30.89 -20.01
C SER A 197 -13.14 30.84 -21.54
N SER A 198 -12.96 29.66 -22.12
CA SER A 198 -13.07 29.45 -23.57
C SER A 198 -14.45 28.91 -23.93
N THR A 199 -15.37 29.82 -24.28
CA THR A 199 -16.62 29.49 -24.97
C THR A 199 -16.35 29.24 -26.46
N LYS A 200 -16.64 28.02 -26.92
CA LYS A 200 -16.71 27.68 -28.35
C LYS A 200 -17.93 28.38 -28.97
N LYS A 201 -17.71 29.30 -29.91
CA LYS A 201 -18.73 29.78 -30.83
C LYS A 201 -18.49 29.18 -32.21
N VAL A 202 -19.48 28.43 -32.68
CA VAL A 202 -19.67 27.98 -34.05
C VAL A 202 -20.07 29.21 -34.88
N GLY A 203 -19.42 29.40 -36.03
CA GLY A 203 -19.73 30.48 -36.96
C GLY A 203 -19.44 30.06 -38.39
N ASN A 204 -20.48 29.62 -39.10
CA ASN A 204 -20.53 29.56 -40.56
C ASN A 204 -20.40 30.98 -41.13
N LYS A 205 -19.59 31.15 -42.18
CA LYS A 205 -19.80 32.24 -43.16
C LYS A 205 -19.26 31.82 -44.53
N LYS A 206 -20.20 31.66 -45.46
CA LYS A 206 -20.01 31.82 -46.91
C LYS A 206 -19.75 33.30 -47.21
N SER A 207 -18.94 33.56 -48.23
CA SER A 207 -19.05 34.75 -49.07
C SER A 207 -18.41 34.48 -50.42
N ASP A 208 -19.24 34.55 -51.44
CA ASP A 208 -18.90 34.66 -52.86
C ASP A 208 -18.24 36.02 -53.14
N SER A 209 -17.34 36.07 -54.13
CA SER A 209 -17.25 37.20 -55.08
C SER A 209 -16.35 36.82 -56.27
N GLU A 210 -16.96 36.87 -57.44
CA GLU A 210 -16.37 36.74 -58.77
C GLU A 210 -15.61 38.02 -59.20
N ASN A 211 -14.84 37.81 -60.28
CA ASN A 211 -14.55 38.71 -61.41
C ASN A 211 -13.17 39.39 -61.56
N ASN A 212 -12.70 39.19 -62.81
CA ASN A 212 -11.84 40.01 -63.66
C ASN A 212 -10.32 40.00 -63.37
N ASP A 213 -9.41 39.97 -64.33
CA ASP A 213 -9.52 40.17 -65.78
C ASP A 213 -8.38 39.44 -66.51
N ASN A 214 -8.66 39.12 -67.78
CA ASN A 214 -7.71 38.71 -68.80
C ASN A 214 -6.47 39.62 -68.87
N ASN A 215 -5.27 39.03 -68.96
CA ASN A 215 -4.29 39.60 -69.86
C ASN A 215 -3.40 38.51 -70.46
N ASN A 216 -3.63 38.29 -71.75
CA ASN A 216 -2.96 37.35 -72.62
C ASN A 216 -1.71 38.05 -73.16
N ASN A 217 -0.51 37.60 -72.79
CA ASN A 217 0.72 38.04 -73.42
C ASN A 217 1.55 36.81 -73.80
N ASN A 218 1.40 36.41 -75.06
CA ASN A 218 2.30 35.50 -75.75
C ASN A 218 3.61 36.24 -76.00
N ASN A 219 4.67 35.84 -75.30
CA ASN A 219 6.04 36.09 -75.74
C ASN A 219 6.71 34.74 -75.95
N GLU A 220 6.99 34.43 -77.21
CA GLU A 220 7.94 33.40 -77.63
C GLU A 220 9.31 33.73 -77.03
N VAL A 221 9.79 32.84 -76.18
CA VAL A 221 11.16 32.87 -75.65
C VAL A 221 11.89 31.70 -76.28
N THR A 222 12.90 32.03 -77.08
CA THR A 222 13.91 31.10 -77.61
C THR A 222 14.60 30.33 -76.47
N PRO A 223 14.85 29.02 -76.62
CA PRO A 223 15.40 28.19 -75.56
C PRO A 223 16.90 28.44 -75.39
N ASP A 224 17.24 29.31 -74.45
CA ASP A 224 18.63 29.50 -74.03
C ASP A 224 19.01 28.38 -73.05
N LYS A 225 19.72 27.38 -73.57
CA LYS A 225 20.23 26.22 -72.83
C LYS A 225 21.38 26.65 -71.92
N ASN A 226 21.06 27.17 -70.73
CA ASN A 226 21.85 27.11 -69.48
C ASN A 226 21.40 28.17 -68.44
N LYS A 227 20.08 28.28 -68.16
CA LYS A 227 19.59 29.13 -67.07
C LYS A 227 19.27 28.28 -65.84
N THR A 228 20.18 28.29 -64.88
CA THR A 228 19.98 27.71 -63.55
C THR A 228 18.77 28.37 -62.89
N VAL A 229 17.68 27.62 -62.74
CA VAL A 229 16.43 28.11 -62.14
C VAL A 229 16.63 28.33 -60.64
N GLU A 230 16.88 29.59 -60.24
CA GLU A 230 17.04 29.96 -58.83
C GLU A 230 15.66 29.99 -58.12
N ILE A 231 15.47 29.09 -57.16
CA ILE A 231 14.25 29.01 -56.35
C ILE A 231 14.12 30.29 -55.52
N SER A 232 12.99 31.01 -55.66
CA SER A 232 12.71 32.20 -54.84
C SER A 232 12.87 31.92 -53.34
N GLU A 233 13.52 32.83 -52.61
CA GLU A 233 13.75 32.68 -51.16
C GLU A 233 12.48 32.39 -50.37
N GLU A 234 11.36 32.99 -50.77
CA GLU A 234 10.08 32.86 -50.08
C GLU A 234 9.55 31.41 -50.15
N THR A 235 9.80 30.72 -51.27
CA THR A 235 9.50 29.30 -51.41
C THR A 235 10.35 28.48 -50.45
N LYS A 236 11.67 28.74 -50.39
CA LYS A 236 12.61 28.01 -49.52
C LYS A 236 12.18 28.15 -48.06
N LYS A 237 11.79 29.36 -47.62
CA LYS A 237 11.27 29.63 -46.28
C LYS A 237 9.97 28.87 -45.98
N LYS A 238 9.03 28.78 -46.93
CA LYS A 238 7.77 28.01 -46.78
C LYS A 238 8.02 26.49 -46.67
N ILE A 239 8.95 25.94 -47.45
CA ILE A 239 9.34 24.52 -47.39
C ILE A 239 10.01 24.22 -46.04
N GLU A 240 10.97 25.05 -45.63
CA GLU A 240 11.70 24.86 -44.37
C GLU A 240 10.77 24.91 -43.15
N LYS A 241 9.85 25.88 -43.12
CA LYS A 241 8.83 25.96 -42.05
C LYS A 241 7.97 24.69 -41.97
N LYS A 242 7.52 24.16 -43.12
CA LYS A 242 6.76 22.89 -43.16
C LYS A 242 7.59 21.71 -42.64
N ARG A 243 8.88 21.62 -42.98
CA ARG A 243 9.78 20.58 -42.48
C ARG A 243 9.96 20.66 -40.96
N GLN A 244 10.19 21.86 -40.43
CA GLN A 244 10.31 22.07 -38.98
C GLN A 244 9.01 21.71 -38.24
N ASP A 245 7.85 22.04 -38.80
CA ASP A 245 6.56 21.68 -38.22
C ASP A 245 6.34 20.16 -38.25
N GLN A 246 6.76 19.46 -39.31
CA GLN A 246 6.74 18.00 -39.36
C GLN A 246 7.67 17.35 -38.34
N GLU A 247 8.88 17.87 -38.18
CA GLU A 247 9.82 17.36 -37.20
C GLU A 247 9.26 17.52 -35.77
N LYS A 248 8.68 18.69 -35.47
CA LYS A 248 7.97 18.91 -34.18
C LYS A 248 6.85 17.90 -33.98
N ILE A 249 6.08 17.58 -35.01
CA ILE A 249 5.01 16.58 -34.95
C ILE A 249 5.58 15.19 -34.72
N ARG A 250 6.67 14.81 -35.40
CA ARG A 250 7.37 13.54 -35.21
C ARG A 250 7.91 13.40 -33.79
N LEU A 251 8.50 14.46 -33.24
CA LEU A 251 9.00 14.50 -31.86
C LEU A 251 7.85 14.37 -30.84
N ARG A 252 6.72 15.05 -31.06
CA ARG A 252 5.52 14.91 -30.23
C ARG A 252 4.95 13.50 -30.27
N LEU A 253 4.87 12.89 -31.46
CA LEU A 253 4.46 11.51 -31.61
C LEU A 253 5.39 10.55 -30.87
N LYS A 254 6.71 10.67 -31.07
CA LYS A 254 7.71 9.84 -30.38
C LYS A 254 7.57 9.93 -28.86
N ARG A 255 7.41 11.15 -28.31
CA ARG A 255 7.15 11.34 -26.87
C ARG A 255 5.83 10.70 -26.43
N SER A 256 4.75 10.88 -27.19
CA SER A 256 3.45 10.29 -26.85
C SER A 256 3.45 8.77 -26.90
N VAL A 257 4.13 8.18 -27.90
CA VAL A 257 4.30 6.73 -28.02
C VAL A 257 5.14 6.20 -26.87
N GLY A 258 6.29 6.84 -26.57
CA GLY A 258 7.14 6.44 -25.45
C GLY A 258 6.43 6.52 -24.09
N MET A 259 5.58 7.53 -23.87
CA MET A 259 4.74 7.59 -22.65
C MET A 259 3.72 6.45 -22.57
N ILE A 260 3.13 6.03 -23.69
CA ILE A 260 2.18 4.90 -23.71
C ILE A 260 2.92 3.56 -23.56
N GLU A 261 4.07 3.39 -24.19
CA GLU A 261 4.91 2.20 -24.06
C GLU A 261 5.39 2.02 -22.61
N SER A 262 5.84 3.10 -21.95
CA SER A 262 6.17 3.07 -20.52
C SER A 262 4.96 2.67 -19.65
N LYS A 263 3.74 3.13 -20.00
CA LYS A 263 2.53 2.72 -19.29
C LYS A 263 2.15 1.26 -19.53
N ILE A 264 2.41 0.73 -20.73
CA ILE A 264 2.24 -0.70 -21.04
C ILE A 264 3.20 -1.51 -20.17
N GLN A 265 4.48 -1.14 -20.13
CA GLN A 265 5.49 -1.81 -19.31
C GLN A 265 5.09 -1.83 -17.83
N GLU A 266 4.62 -0.70 -17.27
CA GLU A 266 4.13 -0.63 -15.88
C GLU A 266 2.99 -1.63 -15.61
N LEU A 267 2.07 -1.81 -16.57
CA LEU A 267 0.95 -2.75 -16.44
C LEU A 267 1.40 -4.21 -16.64
N GLU A 268 2.38 -4.45 -17.51
CA GLU A 268 2.94 -5.78 -17.77
C GLU A 268 3.68 -6.35 -16.55
N VAL A 269 4.23 -5.51 -15.68
CA VAL A 269 4.84 -5.93 -14.39
C VAL A 269 3.87 -6.78 -13.55
N HIS A 270 2.56 -6.55 -13.65
CA HIS A 270 1.58 -7.33 -12.89
C HIS A 270 1.45 -8.77 -13.38
N GLN A 271 1.82 -9.07 -14.62
CA GLN A 271 1.77 -10.39 -15.26
C GLN A 271 0.41 -11.13 -15.07
N TYR A 272 -0.68 -10.39 -14.95
CA TYR A 272 -2.02 -10.95 -14.75
C TYR A 272 -2.56 -11.54 -16.06
N GLN A 273 -2.91 -12.84 -16.05
CA GLN A 273 -3.20 -13.58 -17.29
C GLN A 273 -4.69 -13.59 -17.66
N SER A 274 -5.56 -13.64 -16.66
CA SER A 274 -7.02 -13.65 -16.84
C SER A 274 -7.55 -12.28 -17.29
N SER A 275 -8.86 -12.24 -17.54
CA SER A 275 -9.58 -10.99 -17.81
C SER A 275 -10.67 -10.79 -16.76
N LEU A 276 -11.04 -9.53 -16.54
CA LEU A 276 -12.17 -9.17 -15.69
C LEU A 276 -13.50 -9.61 -16.33
N SER A 277 -13.86 -10.88 -16.13
CA SER A 277 -15.06 -11.49 -16.70
C SER A 277 -16.36 -10.95 -16.06
N GLY A 278 -17.49 -11.10 -16.76
CA GLY A 278 -18.79 -10.69 -16.22
C GLY A 278 -19.15 -11.35 -14.89
N ASN A 279 -18.71 -12.59 -14.65
CA ASN A 279 -18.90 -13.26 -13.37
C ASN A 279 -18.12 -12.58 -12.23
N ILE A 280 -16.87 -12.20 -12.49
CA ILE A 280 -16.03 -11.48 -11.51
C ILE A 280 -16.64 -10.10 -11.22
N ILE A 281 -17.07 -9.37 -12.26
CA ILE A 281 -17.76 -8.08 -12.11
C ILE A 281 -18.99 -8.23 -11.20
N ARG A 282 -19.78 -9.29 -11.41
CA ARG A 282 -20.95 -9.59 -10.56
C ARG A 282 -20.58 -9.84 -9.11
N ILE A 283 -19.47 -10.54 -8.84
CA ILE A 283 -18.97 -10.76 -7.47
C ILE A 283 -18.65 -9.43 -6.79
N PHE A 284 -17.87 -8.55 -7.44
CA PHE A 284 -17.56 -7.24 -6.89
C PHE A 284 -18.80 -6.37 -6.72
N LYS A 285 -19.71 -6.34 -7.70
CA LYS A 285 -20.99 -5.61 -7.57
C LYS A 285 -21.80 -6.10 -6.37
N ASN A 286 -21.87 -7.40 -6.13
CA ASN A 286 -22.55 -7.96 -4.97
C ASN A 286 -21.88 -7.54 -3.65
N TRP A 287 -20.55 -7.48 -3.62
CA TRP A 287 -19.82 -6.93 -2.48
C TRP A 287 -20.10 -5.42 -2.28
N PHE A 288 -20.13 -4.62 -3.34
CA PHE A 288 -20.47 -3.19 -3.23
C PHE A 288 -21.89 -2.94 -2.73
N LYS A 289 -22.84 -3.84 -3.00
CA LYS A 289 -24.20 -3.78 -2.44
C LYS A 289 -24.24 -3.96 -0.91
N THR A 290 -23.23 -4.56 -0.31
CA THR A 290 -23.14 -4.71 1.15
C THR A 290 -22.54 -3.49 1.83
N VAL A 291 -22.05 -2.50 1.08
CA VAL A 291 -21.55 -1.24 1.64
C VAL A 291 -22.74 -0.44 2.19
N ASP A 292 -22.65 -0.06 3.45
CA ASP A 292 -23.72 0.69 4.12
C ASP A 292 -23.82 2.14 3.63
N LYS A 293 -24.95 2.76 3.94
CA LYS A 293 -25.23 4.16 3.55
C LYS A 293 -24.18 5.13 4.10
N GLN A 294 -23.80 4.97 5.36
CA GLN A 294 -22.86 5.88 6.05
C GLN A 294 -21.48 5.88 5.39
N THR A 295 -20.99 4.71 4.99
CA THR A 295 -19.71 4.56 4.27
C THR A 295 -19.78 5.20 2.89
N LEU A 296 -20.91 5.06 2.18
CA LEU A 296 -21.08 5.74 0.88
C LEU A 296 -21.17 7.27 1.03
N GLU A 297 -21.85 7.78 2.06
CA GLU A 297 -21.89 9.21 2.39
C GLU A 297 -20.49 9.73 2.72
N TYR A 298 -19.73 9.00 3.53
CA TYR A 298 -18.32 9.31 3.81
C TYR A 298 -17.49 9.41 2.52
N PHE A 299 -17.66 8.46 1.61
CA PHE A 299 -17.00 8.50 0.32
C PHE A 299 -17.42 9.71 -0.53
N ALA A 300 -18.71 10.08 -0.50
CA ALA A 300 -19.22 11.25 -1.21
C ALA A 300 -18.69 12.59 -0.69
N LEU A 301 -18.43 12.67 0.62
CA LEU A 301 -17.88 13.86 1.26
C LEU A 301 -16.36 13.98 1.05
N GLY A 302 -15.61 12.88 1.13
CA GLY A 302 -14.15 12.94 1.28
C GLY A 302 -13.33 12.46 0.08
N GLN A 303 -13.83 11.50 -0.69
CA GLN A 303 -13.03 10.78 -1.69
C GLN A 303 -13.00 11.52 -3.05
N PRO A 304 -11.88 11.45 -3.79
CA PRO A 304 -11.81 12.01 -5.14
C PRO A 304 -12.82 11.32 -6.08
N LYS A 305 -13.63 12.12 -6.77
CA LYS A 305 -14.66 11.64 -7.72
C LYS A 305 -14.06 10.76 -8.81
N GLU A 306 -12.86 11.08 -9.27
CA GLU A 306 -12.14 10.35 -10.34
C GLU A 306 -11.86 8.89 -9.96
N THR A 307 -11.70 8.60 -8.67
CA THR A 307 -11.48 7.24 -8.17
C THR A 307 -12.72 6.38 -8.39
N TRP A 308 -13.90 6.93 -8.11
CA TRP A 308 -15.19 6.28 -8.31
C TRP A 308 -15.60 6.20 -9.77
N THR A 309 -15.35 7.25 -10.56
CA THR A 309 -15.56 7.22 -12.01
C THR A 309 -14.79 6.05 -12.64
N LYS A 310 -13.51 5.88 -12.29
CA LYS A 310 -12.70 4.76 -12.78
C LYS A 310 -13.24 3.40 -12.37
N LEU A 311 -13.75 3.26 -11.15
CA LEU A 311 -14.37 2.02 -10.71
C LEU A 311 -15.67 1.73 -11.45
N ALA A 312 -16.51 2.76 -11.63
CA ALA A 312 -17.74 2.65 -12.40
C ALA A 312 -17.45 2.24 -13.85
N ASP A 313 -16.38 2.76 -14.46
CA ASP A 313 -15.94 2.37 -15.81
C ASP A 313 -15.44 0.92 -15.89
N ILE A 314 -14.80 0.43 -14.83
CA ILE A 314 -14.27 -0.95 -14.77
C ILE A 314 -15.37 -1.96 -14.49
N LEU A 315 -16.24 -1.68 -13.51
CA LEU A 315 -17.29 -2.58 -13.04
C LEU A 315 -18.64 -2.35 -13.71
N HIS A 316 -18.76 -1.33 -14.57
CA HIS A 316 -20.01 -0.92 -15.20
C HIS A 316 -21.12 -0.67 -14.18
N PHE A 317 -20.84 0.14 -13.16
CA PHE A 317 -21.79 0.43 -12.10
C PHE A 317 -23.05 1.12 -12.62
N SER A 318 -24.17 0.80 -11.96
CA SER A 318 -25.47 1.43 -12.13
C SER A 318 -26.02 1.85 -10.77
N ASN A 319 -27.05 2.69 -10.74
CA ASN A 319 -27.70 3.11 -9.50
C ASN A 319 -28.27 1.92 -8.70
N LYS A 320 -28.60 0.80 -9.36
CA LYS A 320 -29.10 -0.44 -8.73
C LYS A 320 -28.01 -1.20 -7.95
N ASP A 321 -26.74 -0.90 -8.22
CA ASP A 321 -25.62 -1.49 -7.48
C ASP A 321 -25.39 -0.82 -6.12
N PHE A 322 -26.08 0.31 -5.86
CA PHE A 322 -26.03 1.08 -4.62
C PHE A 322 -27.46 1.30 -4.07
N PRO A 323 -28.18 0.24 -3.68
CA PRO A 323 -29.59 0.34 -3.28
C PRO A 323 -29.81 1.30 -2.11
N ASN A 324 -28.83 1.40 -1.21
CA ASN A 324 -28.88 2.29 -0.04
C ASN A 324 -28.66 3.77 -0.40
N MET A 325 -28.16 4.07 -1.60
CA MET A 325 -27.89 5.43 -2.05
C MET A 325 -27.92 5.54 -3.59
N PRO A 326 -29.10 5.47 -4.23
CA PRO A 326 -29.21 5.36 -5.69
C PRO A 326 -28.60 6.54 -6.48
N TRP A 327 -28.48 7.71 -5.86
CA TRP A 327 -27.91 8.93 -6.47
C TRP A 327 -26.37 8.99 -6.38
N PHE A 328 -25.73 8.08 -5.64
CA PHE A 328 -24.29 8.12 -5.35
C PHE A 328 -23.43 8.18 -6.60
N ILE A 329 -23.68 7.29 -7.56
CA ILE A 329 -22.89 7.23 -8.80
C ILE A 329 -23.11 8.49 -9.63
N GLY A 330 -24.35 8.96 -9.80
CA GLY A 330 -24.61 10.24 -10.48
C GLY A 330 -23.80 11.38 -9.88
N TYR A 331 -23.79 11.51 -8.55
CA TYR A 331 -22.99 12.52 -7.84
C TYR A 331 -21.48 12.39 -8.09
N MET A 332 -20.95 11.15 -8.16
CA MET A 332 -19.55 10.89 -8.53
C MET A 332 -19.23 11.29 -9.97
N PHE A 333 -20.21 11.29 -10.87
CA PHE A 333 -20.08 11.78 -12.25
C PHE A 333 -20.34 13.29 -12.41
N GLY A 334 -20.66 13.99 -11.31
CA GLY A 334 -20.82 15.44 -11.30
C GLY A 334 -22.26 15.93 -11.15
N ASP A 335 -23.25 15.03 -11.02
CA ASP A 335 -24.59 15.43 -10.65
C ASP A 335 -24.59 16.10 -9.28
N LYS A 336 -25.60 16.94 -9.02
CA LYS A 336 -25.77 17.55 -7.71
C LYS A 336 -26.24 16.50 -6.70
N ALA A 337 -25.76 16.60 -5.47
CA ALA A 337 -26.30 15.81 -4.38
C ALA A 337 -27.79 16.18 -4.20
N PRO A 338 -28.67 15.21 -3.85
CA PRO A 338 -30.08 15.51 -3.65
C PRO A 338 -30.31 16.55 -2.57
N GLN A 339 -31.36 17.35 -2.73
CA GLN A 339 -31.74 18.35 -1.74
C GLN A 339 -32.04 17.69 -0.39
N GLY A 340 -31.52 18.27 0.69
CA GLY A 340 -31.63 17.76 2.05
C GLY A 340 -30.65 16.64 2.38
N SER A 341 -29.87 16.14 1.43
CA SER A 341 -28.83 15.13 1.73
C SER A 341 -27.70 15.71 2.58
N ILE A 342 -27.03 14.86 3.35
CA ILE A 342 -25.87 15.24 4.16
C ILE A 342 -24.78 15.90 3.30
N VAL A 343 -24.58 15.35 2.09
CA VAL A 343 -23.57 15.83 1.15
C VAL A 343 -23.87 17.24 0.67
N GLU A 344 -25.11 17.52 0.29
CA GLU A 344 -25.53 18.88 -0.11
C GLU A 344 -25.39 19.85 1.08
N GLN A 345 -25.87 19.46 2.26
CA GLN A 345 -25.85 20.33 3.44
C GLN A 345 -24.44 20.64 3.95
N LEU A 346 -23.47 19.75 3.75
CA LEU A 346 -22.07 19.97 4.15
C LEU A 346 -21.19 20.55 3.04
N GLU A 347 -21.71 20.63 1.81
CA GLU A 347 -21.06 21.32 0.71
C GLU A 347 -20.96 22.82 1.04
N ASN A 348 -19.76 23.40 0.91
CA ASN A 348 -19.43 24.77 1.34
C ASN A 348 -19.48 25.01 2.86
N SER A 349 -19.18 24.00 3.68
CA SER A 349 -19.02 24.15 5.13
C SER A 349 -17.97 25.22 5.52
N ASP A 350 -16.99 25.49 4.66
CA ASP A 350 -15.96 26.52 4.87
C ASP A 350 -16.49 27.97 4.91
N LYS A 351 -17.72 28.20 4.45
CA LYS A 351 -18.37 29.52 4.37
C LYS A 351 -19.43 29.74 5.45
N LYS A 352 -19.71 28.73 6.27
CA LYS A 352 -20.77 28.78 7.29
C LYS A 352 -20.23 29.35 8.59
N SER A 353 -21.12 29.96 9.37
CA SER A 353 -20.81 30.41 10.73
C SER A 353 -20.62 29.23 11.68
N ASP A 354 -19.91 29.43 12.79
CA ASP A 354 -19.68 28.37 13.77
C ASP A 354 -20.99 27.80 14.33
N ASP A 355 -22.00 28.63 14.58
CA ASP A 355 -23.33 28.18 15.06
C ASP A 355 -24.06 27.30 14.04
N GLU A 356 -23.97 27.64 12.75
CA GLU A 356 -24.52 26.82 11.67
C GLU A 356 -23.76 25.50 11.54
N LEU A 357 -22.44 25.53 11.69
CA LEU A 357 -21.60 24.33 11.68
C LEU A 357 -21.94 23.40 12.83
N ILE A 358 -22.08 23.93 14.05
CA ILE A 358 -22.50 23.17 15.23
C ILE A 358 -23.83 22.49 14.95
N LYS A 359 -24.86 23.24 14.51
CA LYS A 359 -26.17 22.66 14.18
C LYS A 359 -26.08 21.53 13.16
N LEU A 360 -25.27 21.72 12.11
CA LEU A 360 -25.07 20.71 11.07
C LEU A 360 -24.30 19.49 11.57
N TRP A 361 -23.28 19.65 12.42
CA TRP A 361 -22.48 18.54 12.90
C TRP A 361 -23.17 17.76 14.01
N THR A 362 -23.95 18.42 14.86
CA THR A 362 -24.82 17.75 15.82
C THR A 362 -25.86 16.89 15.08
N LEU A 363 -26.40 17.39 13.97
CA LEU A 363 -27.40 16.69 13.18
C LEU A 363 -26.82 15.52 12.38
N HIS A 364 -25.73 15.75 11.64
CA HIS A 364 -25.21 14.79 10.65
C HIS A 364 -23.98 14.00 11.11
N LYS A 365 -23.31 14.45 12.17
CA LYS A 365 -22.12 13.80 12.76
C LYS A 365 -21.05 13.46 11.71
N PRO A 366 -20.60 14.44 10.89
CA PRO A 366 -19.63 14.14 9.85
C PRO A 366 -18.28 13.72 10.47
N PRO A 367 -17.58 12.76 9.86
CA PRO A 367 -16.34 12.24 10.43
C PRO A 367 -15.26 13.33 10.47
N TYR A 368 -14.46 13.31 11.53
CA TYR A 368 -13.42 14.33 11.74
C TYR A 368 -12.47 14.52 10.55
N SER A 369 -12.12 13.43 9.84
CA SER A 369 -11.25 13.50 8.67
C SER A 369 -11.80 14.38 7.54
N PHE A 370 -13.13 14.45 7.39
CA PHE A 370 -13.78 15.38 6.47
C PHE A 370 -13.69 16.81 6.98
N ILE A 371 -14.07 17.06 8.24
CA ILE A 371 -14.07 18.38 8.86
C ILE A 371 -12.67 19.03 8.78
N ARG A 372 -11.65 18.27 9.19
CA ARG A 372 -10.25 18.70 9.16
C ARG A 372 -9.83 19.15 7.76
N LYS A 373 -10.29 18.46 6.71
CA LYS A 373 -9.99 18.79 5.30
C LYS A 373 -10.81 19.98 4.79
N SER A 374 -12.07 20.11 5.18
CA SER A 374 -12.98 21.14 4.65
C SER A 374 -12.71 22.53 5.26
N ILE A 375 -12.40 22.59 6.56
CA ILE A 375 -12.28 23.85 7.30
C ILE A 375 -10.82 24.30 7.43
N GLY A 376 -9.90 23.35 7.52
CA GLY A 376 -8.47 23.57 7.72
C GLY A 376 -8.06 23.67 9.19
N ASP A 377 -6.84 23.22 9.49
CA ASP A 377 -6.32 22.94 10.84
C ASP A 377 -6.31 24.14 11.82
N GLY A 378 -6.48 25.38 11.34
CA GLY A 378 -6.41 26.61 12.16
C GLY A 378 -7.74 27.27 12.51
N LYS A 379 -8.88 26.75 12.05
CA LYS A 379 -10.19 27.38 12.24
C LYS A 379 -11.10 26.67 13.25
N LEU A 380 -10.69 25.51 13.77
CA LEU A 380 -11.46 24.79 14.79
C LEU A 380 -11.22 25.41 16.16
N ASN A 381 -12.20 26.18 16.64
CA ASN A 381 -12.21 26.69 18.01
C ASN A 381 -12.54 25.57 19.02
N ASP A 382 -12.38 25.84 20.31
CA ASP A 382 -12.55 24.83 21.37
C ASP A 382 -13.99 24.32 21.49
N ASN A 383 -15.00 25.16 21.21
CA ASN A 383 -16.41 24.76 21.20
C ASN A 383 -16.71 23.78 20.06
N LEU A 384 -16.20 24.05 18.86
CA LEU A 384 -16.32 23.17 17.70
C LEU A 384 -15.63 21.82 17.96
N LYS A 385 -14.43 21.84 18.57
CA LYS A 385 -13.73 20.61 18.98
C LYS A 385 -14.54 19.79 19.98
N LEU A 386 -15.16 20.45 20.96
CA LEU A 386 -16.03 19.79 21.93
C LEU A 386 -17.25 19.14 21.27
N GLU A 387 -17.90 19.84 20.33
CA GLU A 387 -19.04 19.28 19.59
C GLU A 387 -18.65 18.06 18.75
N ILE A 388 -17.50 18.10 18.08
CA ILE A 388 -16.97 16.93 17.35
C ILE A 388 -16.69 15.77 18.32
N ALA A 389 -16.08 16.07 19.47
CA ALA A 389 -15.72 15.08 20.47
C ALA A 389 -16.92 14.37 21.12
N LYS A 390 -18.13 14.95 21.05
CA LYS A 390 -19.36 14.32 21.56
C LYS A 390 -19.81 13.11 20.74
N TYR A 391 -19.52 13.06 19.44
CA TYR A 391 -20.00 11.98 18.58
C TYR A 391 -18.90 11.16 17.92
N GLU A 392 -17.70 11.73 17.78
CA GLU A 392 -16.59 11.05 17.13
C GLU A 392 -16.07 9.88 18.00
N SER A 393 -15.45 8.86 17.39
CA SER A 393 -14.95 7.71 18.15
C SER A 393 -13.77 8.09 19.06
N LEU A 394 -13.64 7.43 20.24
CA LEU A 394 -12.46 7.59 21.10
C LEU A 394 -11.15 7.35 20.34
N ASN A 395 -11.15 6.42 19.39
CA ASN A 395 -9.98 6.11 18.59
C ASN A 395 -9.51 7.31 17.76
N THR A 396 -10.43 8.06 17.15
CA THR A 396 -10.10 9.28 16.41
C THR A 396 -9.62 10.39 17.35
N LEU A 397 -10.28 10.56 18.50
CA LEU A 397 -9.97 11.62 19.46
C LEU A 397 -8.57 11.46 20.05
N ILE A 398 -8.21 10.25 20.49
CA ILE A 398 -6.89 9.96 21.05
C ILE A 398 -5.81 10.01 19.95
N TRP A 399 -6.10 9.57 18.72
CA TRP A 399 -5.17 9.71 17.60
C TRP A 399 -4.79 11.18 17.35
N TRP A 400 -5.80 12.05 17.32
CA TRP A 400 -5.66 13.49 17.13
C TRP A 400 -5.60 14.27 18.44
N LEU A 401 -5.16 13.65 19.55
CA LEU A 401 -5.21 14.27 20.88
C LEU A 401 -4.50 15.63 20.96
N HIS A 402 -3.43 15.81 20.19
CA HIS A 402 -2.71 17.08 20.07
C HIS A 402 -3.56 18.22 19.48
N GLU A 403 -4.52 17.92 18.60
CA GLU A 403 -5.47 18.91 18.05
C GLU A 403 -6.67 19.11 19.01
N PHE A 404 -7.09 18.04 19.69
CA PHE A 404 -8.20 18.00 20.66
C PHE A 404 -7.77 18.30 22.10
N ASN A 405 -6.62 18.95 22.29
CA ASN A 405 -6.00 19.12 23.60
C ASN A 405 -6.62 20.25 24.43
N THR A 406 -7.94 20.25 24.60
CA THR A 406 -8.69 21.22 25.40
C THR A 406 -9.17 20.57 26.68
N THR A 407 -9.31 21.36 27.75
CA THR A 407 -9.72 20.84 29.07
C THR A 407 -11.06 20.10 29.00
N GLU A 408 -12.05 20.63 28.28
CA GLU A 408 -13.38 20.02 28.21
C GLU A 408 -13.40 18.75 27.35
N VAL A 409 -12.62 18.71 26.26
CA VAL A 409 -12.49 17.47 25.47
C VAL A 409 -11.76 16.39 26.26
N GLN A 410 -10.71 16.72 27.00
CA GLN A 410 -10.02 15.75 27.87
C GLN A 410 -10.96 15.17 28.93
N LYS A 411 -11.78 15.99 29.60
CA LYS A 411 -12.81 15.51 30.56
C LYS A 411 -13.80 14.57 29.89
N LEU A 412 -14.29 14.92 28.69
CA LEU A 412 -15.21 14.08 27.94
C LEU A 412 -14.57 12.72 27.56
N ILE A 413 -13.30 12.70 27.16
CA ILE A 413 -12.57 11.45 26.89
C ILE A 413 -12.48 10.59 28.16
N ILE A 414 -12.15 11.19 29.31
CA ILE A 414 -12.11 10.51 30.62
C ILE A 414 -13.48 9.88 30.94
N GLU A 415 -14.55 10.66 30.85
CA GLU A 415 -15.92 10.22 31.14
C GLU A 415 -16.33 9.05 30.23
N ARG A 416 -16.04 9.14 28.93
CA ARG A 416 -16.36 8.09 27.95
C ARG A 416 -15.62 6.79 28.23
N ILE A 417 -14.31 6.85 28.53
CA ILE A 417 -13.54 5.65 28.90
C ILE A 417 -14.06 5.05 30.22
N LYS A 418 -14.32 5.89 31.24
CA LYS A 418 -14.89 5.44 32.51
C LYS A 418 -16.30 4.84 32.37
N SER A 419 -17.07 5.29 31.38
CA SER A 419 -18.39 4.72 31.06
C SER A 419 -18.32 3.35 30.36
N GLY A 420 -17.12 2.88 30.02
CA GLY A 420 -16.88 1.57 29.40
C GLY A 420 -16.69 1.60 27.89
N GLU A 421 -16.61 2.78 27.26
CA GLU A 421 -16.28 2.87 25.84
C GLU A 421 -14.82 2.44 25.62
N GLN A 422 -14.61 1.45 24.73
CA GLN A 422 -13.31 0.82 24.52
C GLN A 422 -12.46 1.52 23.45
N VAL A 423 -11.16 1.63 23.70
CA VAL A 423 -10.16 2.12 22.74
C VAL A 423 -9.53 0.93 21.98
N SER A 424 -10.32 0.31 21.11
CA SER A 424 -9.94 -0.96 20.48
C SER A 424 -8.98 -0.80 19.29
N THR A 425 -9.13 0.24 18.46
CA THR A 425 -8.47 0.29 17.14
C THR A 425 -7.14 1.03 17.13
N ILE A 426 -6.82 1.86 18.13
CA ILE A 426 -5.52 2.56 18.17
C ILE A 426 -4.40 1.57 18.45
N ALA A 427 -3.33 1.61 17.65
CA ALA A 427 -2.17 0.78 17.88
C ALA A 427 -1.57 1.00 19.29
N LEU A 428 -1.11 -0.07 19.93
CA LEU A 428 -0.57 0.01 21.29
C LEU A 428 0.66 0.94 21.36
N GLY A 429 1.54 0.89 20.35
CA GLY A 429 2.65 1.83 20.23
C GLY A 429 2.21 3.29 20.22
N THR A 430 1.10 3.61 19.54
CA THR A 430 0.52 4.96 19.53
C THR A 430 -0.04 5.35 20.88
N LEU A 431 -0.73 4.46 21.59
CA LEU A 431 -1.25 4.76 22.92
C LEU A 431 -0.13 5.11 23.89
N ILE A 432 0.93 4.28 23.93
CA ILE A 432 2.11 4.53 24.76
C ILE A 432 2.75 5.87 24.39
N GLU A 433 2.92 6.15 23.09
CA GLU A 433 3.45 7.43 22.65
C GLU A 433 2.57 8.62 23.09
N LYS A 434 1.24 8.51 23.02
CA LYS A 434 0.34 9.59 23.49
C LYS A 434 0.42 9.81 24.99
N VAL A 435 0.59 8.75 25.76
CA VAL A 435 0.76 8.82 27.22
C VAL A 435 2.10 9.46 27.58
N LEU A 436 3.16 9.20 26.80
CA LEU A 436 4.51 9.70 27.08
C LEU A 436 4.82 11.12 26.59
N LEU A 437 4.23 11.55 25.45
CA LEU A 437 4.68 12.77 24.75
C LEU A 437 3.90 14.03 25.10
N ASN A 438 2.92 13.94 25.98
CA ASN A 438 1.98 15.04 26.13
C ASN A 438 2.00 15.55 27.57
N ASP A 439 3.01 16.38 27.84
CA ASP A 439 3.19 17.12 29.10
C ASP A 439 1.97 17.98 29.45
N SER A 440 1.09 18.25 28.48
CA SER A 440 -0.14 19.01 28.65
C SER A 440 -1.41 18.17 28.87
N ILE A 441 -1.28 16.84 28.95
CA ILE A 441 -2.38 15.98 29.41
C ILE A 441 -2.57 16.16 30.91
N LYS A 442 -3.82 16.32 31.35
CA LYS A 442 -4.15 16.28 32.76
C LYS A 442 -3.83 14.92 33.37
N LYS A 443 -3.34 14.92 34.61
CA LYS A 443 -3.03 13.71 35.38
C LYS A 443 -4.14 12.65 35.31
N GLU A 444 -5.41 13.06 35.42
CA GLU A 444 -6.55 12.15 35.33
C GLU A 444 -6.67 11.44 33.97
N LEU A 445 -6.43 12.15 32.86
CA LEU A 445 -6.47 11.54 31.53
C LEU A 445 -5.26 10.62 31.32
N TYR A 446 -4.09 10.99 31.86
CA TYR A 446 -2.92 10.11 31.87
C TYR A 446 -3.24 8.78 32.55
N GLU A 447 -3.80 8.80 33.77
CA GLU A 447 -4.12 7.58 34.54
C GLU A 447 -5.12 6.69 33.81
N VAL A 448 -6.14 7.28 33.16
CA VAL A 448 -7.13 6.55 32.38
C VAL A 448 -6.54 5.92 31.12
N LEU A 449 -5.68 6.66 30.39
CA LEU A 449 -5.00 6.13 29.21
C LEU A 449 -3.95 5.08 29.56
N GLU A 450 -3.26 5.23 30.69
CA GLU A 450 -2.35 4.22 31.25
C GLU A 450 -3.12 2.93 31.57
N GLY A 451 -4.23 3.01 32.30
CA GLY A 451 -5.07 1.84 32.59
C GLY A 451 -5.57 1.16 31.32
N THR A 452 -5.98 1.95 30.32
CA THR A 452 -6.38 1.44 28.99
C THR A 452 -5.23 0.74 28.28
N THR A 453 -4.02 1.30 28.36
CA THR A 453 -2.79 0.74 27.78
C THR A 453 -2.44 -0.59 28.43
N MET A 454 -2.52 -0.69 29.76
CA MET A 454 -2.24 -1.92 30.50
C MET A 454 -3.26 -3.03 30.20
N ASN A 455 -4.56 -2.69 30.10
CA ASN A 455 -5.58 -3.64 29.67
C ASN A 455 -5.28 -4.19 28.28
N LYS A 456 -4.90 -3.32 27.34
CA LYS A 456 -4.54 -3.75 25.98
C LYS A 456 -3.27 -4.59 25.93
N ILE A 457 -2.28 -4.31 26.78
CA ILE A 457 -1.09 -5.16 26.94
C ILE A 457 -1.50 -6.54 27.45
N ASN A 458 -2.37 -6.63 28.45
CA ASN A 458 -2.84 -7.90 28.98
C ASN A 458 -3.62 -8.70 27.91
N ASP A 459 -4.47 -8.04 27.13
CA ASP A 459 -5.14 -8.68 25.99
C ASP A 459 -4.15 -9.21 24.94
N LEU A 460 -3.04 -8.49 24.72
CA LEU A 460 -1.98 -8.95 23.84
C LEU A 460 -1.17 -10.10 24.45
N LYS A 461 -0.91 -10.14 25.76
CA LYS A 461 -0.25 -11.29 26.42
C LYS A 461 -0.99 -12.60 26.16
N LEU A 462 -2.33 -12.55 26.05
CA LEU A 462 -3.14 -13.73 25.73
C LEU A 462 -2.99 -14.20 24.27
N LYS A 463 -2.53 -13.31 23.37
CA LYS A 463 -2.40 -13.55 21.91
C LYS A 463 -0.96 -13.72 21.45
N PHE A 464 -0.03 -13.19 22.22
CA PHE A 464 1.37 -13.07 21.87
C PHE A 464 2.20 -13.90 22.83
N SER A 465 2.96 -14.84 22.28
CA SER A 465 3.97 -15.59 23.00
C SER A 465 5.21 -15.65 22.13
N LEU A 466 6.20 -14.79 22.41
CA LEU A 466 7.54 -15.08 21.92
C LEU A 466 8.20 -16.02 22.91
N PRO A 467 8.80 -17.11 22.44
CA PRO A 467 9.44 -18.03 23.36
C PRO A 467 10.70 -17.38 23.98
N PRO A 468 10.76 -17.25 25.31
CA PRO A 468 11.93 -16.75 26.02
C PRO A 468 13.12 -17.71 25.84
N PRO A 469 14.36 -17.28 26.12
CA PRO A 469 14.77 -15.92 26.51
C PRO A 469 15.10 -15.02 25.30
N ILE A 470 14.82 -13.71 25.44
CA ILE A 470 15.05 -12.68 24.41
C ILE A 470 16.07 -11.66 24.92
N SER A 471 16.98 -11.21 24.05
CA SER A 471 17.76 -10.00 24.33
C SER A 471 17.49 -8.91 23.30
N ILE A 472 17.24 -7.69 23.78
CA ILE A 472 17.04 -6.51 22.96
C ILE A 472 18.30 -5.65 23.06
N LEU A 473 18.90 -5.37 21.90
CA LEU A 473 20.12 -4.60 21.75
C LEU A 473 19.74 -3.29 21.06
N SER A 474 19.76 -2.19 21.80
CA SER A 474 19.27 -0.89 21.35
C SER A 474 20.41 0.09 21.11
N ASP A 475 20.48 0.64 19.91
CA ASP A 475 21.47 1.63 19.55
C ASP A 475 21.18 2.98 20.25
N LYS A 476 22.17 3.50 20.96
CA LYS A 476 22.15 4.85 21.54
C LYS A 476 23.22 5.77 20.97
N SER A 477 23.70 5.51 19.76
CA SER A 477 24.63 6.40 19.05
C SER A 477 24.06 7.80 18.81
N GLY A 478 24.93 8.76 18.49
CA GLY A 478 24.55 10.17 18.32
C GLY A 478 23.43 10.43 17.28
N SER A 479 23.27 9.55 16.29
CA SER A 479 22.21 9.65 15.26
C SER A 479 20.83 9.17 15.73
N MET A 480 20.75 8.51 16.89
CA MET A 480 19.59 7.73 17.30
C MET A 480 18.63 8.43 18.26
N GLN A 481 18.76 9.73 18.54
CA GLN A 481 17.94 10.38 19.58
C GLN A 481 16.41 10.21 19.39
N VAL A 482 15.90 10.25 18.16
CA VAL A 482 14.48 10.01 17.86
C VAL A 482 14.13 8.52 18.04
N ALA A 483 15.07 7.64 17.74
CA ALA A 483 14.91 6.20 17.74
C ALA A 483 15.06 5.56 19.13
N ILE A 484 15.89 6.12 20.03
CA ILE A 484 16.03 5.69 21.44
C ILE A 484 14.66 5.63 22.10
N ARG A 485 13.84 6.67 21.92
CA ARG A 485 12.47 6.72 22.45
C ARG A 485 11.66 5.51 22.02
N LEU A 486 11.68 5.21 20.72
CA LEU A 486 10.95 4.08 20.18
C LEU A 486 11.54 2.74 20.61
N SER A 487 12.87 2.67 20.74
CA SER A 487 13.59 1.53 21.29
C SER A 487 13.11 1.19 22.70
N ILE A 488 12.91 2.19 23.55
CA ILE A 488 12.38 1.99 24.90
C ILE A 488 10.93 1.48 24.84
N ILE A 489 10.08 2.03 23.95
CA ILE A 489 8.69 1.55 23.78
C ILE A 489 8.66 0.09 23.31
N VAL A 490 9.44 -0.26 22.28
CA VAL A 490 9.54 -1.64 21.77
C VAL A 490 10.05 -2.57 22.88
N SER A 491 11.06 -2.14 23.62
CA SER A 491 11.63 -2.94 24.70
C SER A 491 10.65 -3.14 25.85
N TYR A 492 9.95 -2.10 26.26
CA TYR A 492 8.87 -2.17 27.26
C TYR A 492 7.81 -3.19 26.85
N LEU A 493 7.38 -3.16 25.59
CA LEU A 493 6.39 -4.09 25.07
C LEU A 493 6.90 -5.52 25.08
N ILE A 494 8.09 -5.77 24.53
CA ILE A 494 8.68 -7.12 24.52
C ILE A 494 8.90 -7.62 25.95
N SER A 495 9.36 -6.78 26.87
CA SER A 495 9.56 -7.13 28.28
C SER A 495 8.30 -7.44 29.06
N ASN A 496 7.18 -6.79 28.70
CA ASN A 496 5.89 -7.11 29.29
C ASN A 496 5.26 -8.36 28.69
N LEU A 497 5.52 -8.62 27.41
CA LEU A 497 4.94 -9.74 26.66
C LEU A 497 5.74 -11.03 26.78
N THR A 498 7.04 -10.96 27.10
CA THR A 498 7.93 -12.12 27.17
C THR A 498 8.68 -12.13 28.50
N PRO A 499 8.57 -13.20 29.32
CA PRO A 499 9.39 -13.34 30.52
C PRO A 499 10.88 -13.39 30.15
N ASP A 500 11.74 -13.09 31.12
CA ASP A 500 13.20 -13.18 31.01
C ASP A 500 13.84 -12.41 29.82
N SER A 501 13.15 -11.39 29.31
CA SER A 501 13.75 -10.48 28.33
C SER A 501 14.82 -9.59 28.98
N THR A 502 15.94 -9.38 28.32
CA THR A 502 16.98 -8.40 28.70
C THR A 502 16.98 -7.22 27.74
N LEU A 503 17.26 -6.02 28.26
CA LEU A 503 17.48 -4.81 27.46
C LEU A 503 18.88 -4.26 27.74
N SER A 504 19.66 -4.11 26.68
CA SER A 504 20.91 -3.37 26.72
C SER A 504 20.94 -2.29 25.64
N PHE A 505 21.60 -1.18 25.95
CA PHE A 505 21.92 -0.15 24.97
C PHE A 505 23.39 -0.28 24.55
N PHE A 506 23.72 0.13 23.32
CA PHE A 506 25.11 0.21 22.88
C PHE A 506 25.45 1.54 22.22
N ASP A 507 26.70 1.92 22.37
CA ASP A 507 27.39 2.86 21.49
C ASP A 507 28.74 2.26 21.05
N THR A 508 29.85 2.70 21.64
CA THR A 508 31.16 2.04 21.58
C THR A 508 31.33 0.98 22.66
N SER A 509 30.47 0.95 23.68
CA SER A 509 30.46 -0.07 24.73
C SER A 509 29.04 -0.59 25.00
N ASP A 510 28.93 -1.67 25.77
CA ASP A 510 27.66 -2.17 26.29
C ASP A 510 27.18 -1.31 27.47
N HIS A 511 25.89 -1.02 27.51
CA HIS A 511 25.23 -0.25 28.56
C HIS A 511 23.97 -1.00 28.99
N PRO A 512 24.09 -1.99 29.90
CA PRO A 512 22.92 -2.70 30.40
C PRO A 512 21.97 -1.70 31.05
N THR A 513 20.67 -1.92 30.83
CA THR A 513 19.67 -0.96 31.30
C THR A 513 19.64 -0.93 32.82
N PRO A 514 19.67 0.26 33.47
CA PRO A 514 19.66 0.35 34.93
C PRO A 514 18.33 -0.12 35.54
N ILE A 515 17.24 -0.06 34.79
CA ILE A 515 15.88 -0.39 35.22
C ILE A 515 15.20 -1.21 34.12
N LYS A 516 14.61 -2.36 34.46
CA LYS A 516 13.78 -3.10 33.51
C LYS A 516 12.48 -2.32 33.24
N PRO A 517 12.13 -2.00 31.99
CA PRO A 517 10.93 -1.22 31.68
C PRO A 517 9.67 -2.07 31.88
N ASN A 518 9.14 -2.11 33.09
CA ASN A 518 7.93 -2.87 33.43
C ASN A 518 6.69 -1.97 33.57
N SER A 519 6.88 -0.67 33.75
CA SER A 519 5.81 0.33 33.85
C SER A 519 6.00 1.50 32.87
N ILE A 520 4.95 2.27 32.61
CA ILE A 520 5.05 3.49 31.79
C ILE A 520 5.96 4.53 32.47
N GLN A 521 5.96 4.57 33.79
CA GLN A 521 6.85 5.43 34.58
C GLN A 521 8.32 5.04 34.38
N ASP A 522 8.64 3.75 34.28
CA ASP A 522 10.00 3.30 33.97
C ASP A 522 10.43 3.75 32.57
N ILE A 523 9.52 3.73 31.59
CA ILE A 523 9.79 4.27 30.25
C ILE A 523 10.15 5.76 30.32
N ALA A 524 9.38 6.55 31.07
CA ALA A 524 9.64 7.98 31.24
C ALA A 524 11.03 8.21 31.87
N ARG A 525 11.38 7.48 32.94
CA ARG A 525 12.70 7.55 33.59
C ARG A 525 13.84 7.15 32.66
N LEU A 526 13.65 6.10 31.86
CA LEU A 526 14.65 5.66 30.88
C LEU A 526 14.85 6.71 29.78
N ASN A 527 13.77 7.37 29.32
CA ASN A 527 13.86 8.42 28.30
C ASN A 527 14.61 9.68 28.82
N GLU A 528 14.53 9.95 30.12
CA GLU A 528 15.31 10.99 30.78
C GLU A 528 16.79 10.59 30.94
N THR A 529 17.05 9.33 31.29
CA THR A 529 18.39 8.82 31.64
C THR A 529 19.24 8.49 30.41
N ILE A 530 18.65 7.84 29.40
CA ILE A 530 19.37 7.37 28.21
C ILE A 530 19.40 8.48 27.16
N LYS A 531 20.60 8.96 26.84
CA LYS A 531 20.85 9.98 25.81
C LYS A 531 21.71 9.42 24.69
N ALA A 532 21.50 9.95 23.48
CA ALA A 532 22.31 9.61 22.32
C ALA A 532 23.77 10.07 22.51
N SER A 533 24.73 9.16 22.34
CA SER A 533 26.17 9.43 22.50
C SER A 533 27.04 8.42 21.73
N GLY A 534 28.26 8.80 21.40
CA GLY A 534 29.28 7.86 20.89
C GLY A 534 29.05 7.38 19.46
N GLY A 535 29.83 6.36 19.08
CA GLY A 535 29.74 5.66 17.79
C GLY A 535 28.76 4.48 17.83
N THR A 536 28.76 3.68 16.77
CA THR A 536 27.80 2.58 16.54
C THR A 536 28.55 1.25 16.44
N THR A 537 28.63 0.56 17.58
CA THR A 537 29.31 -0.74 17.75
C THR A 537 28.34 -1.78 18.34
N PRO A 538 27.39 -2.30 17.54
CA PRO A 538 26.37 -3.25 18.00
C PRO A 538 26.95 -4.57 18.55
N SER A 539 28.17 -4.93 18.14
CA SER A 539 28.91 -6.06 18.71
C SER A 539 29.19 -5.90 20.20
N ALA A 540 29.28 -4.68 20.72
CA ALA A 540 29.56 -4.41 22.12
C ALA A 540 28.48 -5.01 23.05
N SER A 541 27.19 -4.93 22.70
CA SER A 541 26.13 -5.55 23.52
C SER A 541 25.96 -7.05 23.28
N LEU A 542 26.49 -7.60 22.19
CA LEU A 542 26.45 -9.04 21.95
C LEU A 542 27.61 -9.78 22.64
N ALA A 543 28.77 -9.14 22.76
CA ALA A 543 29.97 -9.72 23.35
C ALA A 543 29.75 -10.28 24.77
N PRO A 544 29.09 -9.56 25.71
CA PRO A 544 28.80 -10.10 27.04
C PRO A 544 27.95 -11.38 27.02
N LEU A 545 26.99 -11.49 26.09
CA LEU A 545 26.17 -12.70 25.95
C LEU A 545 27.01 -13.88 25.44
N LEU A 546 27.94 -13.62 24.51
CA LEU A 546 28.89 -14.61 24.00
C LEU A 546 29.86 -15.08 25.10
N GLU A 547 30.46 -14.15 25.85
CA GLU A 547 31.42 -14.44 26.92
C GLU A 547 30.79 -15.25 28.04
N ARG A 548 29.58 -14.88 28.46
CA ARG A 548 28.83 -15.59 29.51
C ARG A 548 28.12 -16.85 29.00
N LYS A 549 28.18 -17.14 27.70
CA LYS A 549 27.43 -18.23 27.03
C LYS A 549 25.93 -18.21 27.35
N GLU A 550 25.36 -17.01 27.44
CA GLU A 550 23.93 -16.85 27.67
C GLU A 550 23.15 -17.19 26.40
N SER A 551 22.50 -18.36 26.38
CA SER A 551 21.65 -18.75 25.27
C SER A 551 20.39 -17.90 25.20
N LYS A 552 20.23 -17.17 24.09
CA LYS A 552 19.01 -16.43 23.70
C LYS A 552 18.40 -17.06 22.46
N ARG A 553 17.07 -17.22 22.44
CA ARG A 553 16.33 -17.72 21.26
C ARG A 553 16.14 -16.60 20.23
N TYR A 554 16.00 -15.36 20.68
CA TYR A 554 15.88 -14.19 19.82
C TYR A 554 16.81 -13.06 20.26
N LEU A 555 17.42 -12.43 19.27
CA LEU A 555 18.07 -11.13 19.41
C LEU A 555 17.28 -10.09 18.62
N VAL A 556 16.86 -9.02 19.29
CA VAL A 556 16.17 -7.88 18.68
C VAL A 556 17.13 -6.71 18.62
N MET A 557 17.63 -6.42 17.42
CA MET A 557 18.54 -5.31 17.15
C MET A 557 17.74 -4.08 16.72
N ILE A 558 17.91 -2.95 17.41
CA ILE A 558 17.23 -1.70 17.10
C ILE A 558 18.30 -0.64 16.76
N SER A 559 18.46 -0.30 15.48
CA SER A 559 19.57 0.56 14.99
C SER A 559 19.22 1.25 13.66
N ASP A 560 19.94 2.31 13.29
CA ASP A 560 19.95 2.83 11.91
C ASP A 560 20.89 2.03 10.97
N GLU A 561 21.53 0.98 11.50
CA GLU A 561 22.44 0.06 10.83
C GLU A 561 23.75 0.69 10.33
N GLU A 562 24.09 1.93 10.71
CA GLU A 562 25.33 2.62 10.32
C GLU A 562 26.54 2.18 11.18
N GLU A 563 26.84 0.87 11.18
CA GLU A 563 27.92 0.29 11.99
C GLU A 563 29.32 0.81 11.58
N ASN A 564 29.97 1.51 12.50
CA ASN A 564 31.31 2.09 12.32
C ASN A 564 32.37 1.53 13.30
N GLY A 565 31.96 0.70 14.26
CA GLY A 565 32.85 0.03 15.22
C GLY A 565 33.54 -1.25 14.69
N SER A 566 34.44 -1.77 15.52
CA SER A 566 35.11 -3.06 15.40
C SER A 566 35.09 -3.77 16.78
N PRO A 567 34.90 -5.10 16.86
CA PRO A 567 34.66 -6.03 15.75
C PRO A 567 33.30 -5.83 15.09
N LYS A 568 33.12 -6.32 13.86
CA LYS A 568 31.82 -6.24 13.16
C LYS A 568 30.79 -7.16 13.80
N PHE A 569 29.55 -6.71 13.89
CA PHE A 569 28.46 -7.49 14.48
C PHE A 569 28.24 -8.83 13.77
N SER A 570 28.39 -8.87 12.43
CA SER A 570 28.28 -10.10 11.65
C SER A 570 29.27 -11.19 12.12
N GLU A 571 30.47 -10.79 12.53
CA GLU A 571 31.54 -11.68 12.99
C GLU A 571 31.25 -12.19 14.40
N VAL A 572 30.87 -11.29 15.32
CA VAL A 572 30.51 -11.67 16.69
C VAL A 572 29.23 -12.52 16.71
N TYR A 573 28.26 -12.21 15.85
CA TYR A 573 27.03 -13.01 15.73
C TYR A 573 27.30 -14.40 15.17
N LYS A 574 28.19 -14.54 14.18
CA LYS A 574 28.64 -15.85 13.71
C LYS A 574 29.24 -16.67 14.85
N ASN A 575 30.12 -16.07 15.64
CA ASN A 575 30.73 -16.74 16.79
C ASN A 575 29.68 -17.12 17.84
N TYR A 576 28.68 -16.27 18.07
CA TYR A 576 27.57 -16.56 18.97
C TYR A 576 26.72 -17.75 18.49
N LEU A 577 26.39 -17.81 17.20
CA LEU A 577 25.67 -18.96 16.64
C LEU A 577 26.47 -20.28 16.78
N GLN A 578 27.78 -20.22 16.59
CA GLN A 578 28.65 -21.40 16.66
C GLN A 578 28.88 -21.89 18.09
N ASN A 579 29.03 -20.97 19.05
CA ASN A 579 29.49 -21.31 20.39
C ASN A 579 28.39 -21.29 21.47
N VAL A 580 27.25 -20.65 21.20
CA VAL A 580 26.18 -20.44 22.20
C VAL A 580 24.85 -21.02 21.73
N ASN A 581 24.28 -20.53 20.63
CA ASN A 581 22.98 -21.00 20.16
C ASN A 581 22.85 -20.95 18.63
N PRO A 582 22.93 -22.10 17.92
CA PRO A 582 22.82 -22.15 16.45
C PRO A 582 21.40 -21.83 15.94
N GLU A 583 20.39 -21.92 16.79
CA GLU A 583 18.99 -21.64 16.44
C GLU A 583 18.56 -20.21 16.77
N CYS A 584 19.48 -19.37 17.24
CA CYS A 584 19.16 -17.99 17.56
C CYS A 584 18.66 -17.24 16.32
N LYS A 585 17.48 -16.64 16.43
CA LYS A 585 16.89 -15.81 15.38
C LYS A 585 17.23 -14.34 15.62
N LEU A 586 17.47 -13.62 14.52
CA LEU A 586 17.79 -12.20 14.54
C LEU A 586 16.64 -11.39 13.93
N ILE A 587 16.21 -10.37 14.66
CA ILE A 587 15.17 -9.43 14.28
C ILE A 587 15.77 -8.04 14.29
N PHE A 588 15.57 -7.28 13.22
CA PHE A 588 15.97 -5.89 13.11
C PHE A 588 14.77 -4.96 13.13
N VAL A 589 14.86 -3.90 13.92
CA VAL A 589 14.04 -2.70 13.82
C VAL A 589 14.95 -1.59 13.30
N SER A 590 14.92 -1.40 11.98
CA SER A 590 15.85 -0.55 11.26
C SER A 590 15.29 0.85 11.03
N PHE A 591 16.06 1.88 11.37
CA PHE A 591 15.71 3.29 11.11
C PHE A 591 16.40 3.79 9.84
N LEU A 592 15.76 3.55 8.69
CA LEU A 592 16.37 3.80 7.39
C LEU A 592 15.67 4.93 6.65
N ALA A 593 16.38 5.55 5.70
CA ALA A 593 15.75 6.39 4.70
C ALA A 593 14.87 5.54 3.75
N ASN A 594 13.86 6.16 3.14
CA ASN A 594 13.00 5.49 2.18
C ASN A 594 13.84 4.83 1.06
N ASN A 595 13.66 3.51 0.87
CA ASN A 595 14.37 2.66 -0.10
C ASN A 595 15.86 2.42 0.19
N ALA A 596 16.41 2.87 1.31
CA ALA A 596 17.76 2.51 1.70
C ALA A 596 17.82 1.03 2.11
N LYS A 597 18.95 0.40 1.81
CA LYS A 597 19.28 -0.95 2.29
C LYS A 597 20.11 -0.82 3.56
N GLY A 598 19.75 -1.58 4.59
CA GLY A 598 20.52 -1.64 5.83
C GLY A 598 21.88 -2.30 5.61
N GLN A 599 22.95 -1.66 6.09
CA GLN A 599 24.32 -2.16 5.94
C GLN A 599 24.50 -3.50 6.67
N MET A 600 24.11 -3.55 7.95
CA MET A 600 24.27 -4.75 8.79
C MET A 600 23.50 -5.94 8.22
N ILE A 601 22.25 -5.74 7.81
CA ILE A 601 21.43 -6.80 7.21
C ILE A 601 22.02 -7.29 5.89
N THR A 602 22.50 -6.37 5.05
CA THR A 602 23.16 -6.74 3.79
C THR A 602 24.40 -7.59 4.07
N GLU A 603 25.19 -7.22 5.07
CA GLU A 603 26.37 -7.96 5.47
C GLU A 603 26.04 -9.35 6.03
N ILE A 604 25.02 -9.46 6.89
CA ILE A 604 24.57 -10.75 7.44
C ILE A 604 24.08 -11.69 6.34
N LYS A 605 23.29 -11.19 5.39
CA LYS A 605 22.85 -11.99 4.23
C LYS A 605 24.01 -12.48 3.41
N ASN A 606 24.96 -11.59 3.10
CA ASN A 606 26.08 -11.92 2.23
C ASN A 606 27.10 -12.85 2.89
N LYS A 607 27.43 -12.62 4.18
CA LYS A 607 28.48 -13.36 4.89
C LYS A 607 27.97 -14.65 5.55
N LEU A 608 26.72 -14.67 6.03
CA LEU A 608 26.18 -15.77 6.84
C LEU A 608 25.06 -16.54 6.13
N ASN A 609 24.55 -16.06 4.99
CA ASN A 609 23.39 -16.64 4.30
C ASN A 609 22.15 -16.79 5.21
N ILE A 610 21.99 -15.83 6.13
CA ILE A 610 20.82 -15.71 7.01
C ILE A 610 19.98 -14.55 6.48
N ASP A 611 18.66 -14.70 6.43
CA ASP A 611 17.71 -13.61 6.11
C ASP A 611 17.00 -13.16 7.39
N PRO A 612 17.52 -12.14 8.12
CA PRO A 612 16.89 -11.67 9.35
C PRO A 612 15.52 -11.07 9.08
N LEU A 613 14.61 -11.17 10.06
CA LEU A 613 13.36 -10.41 10.02
C LEU A 613 13.69 -8.92 10.16
N GLN A 614 13.18 -8.09 9.26
CA GLN A 614 13.46 -6.65 9.26
C GLN A 614 12.17 -5.83 9.26
N PHE A 615 12.09 -4.89 10.20
CA PHE A 615 11.05 -3.88 10.28
C PHE A 615 11.66 -2.51 10.02
N VAL A 616 11.35 -1.93 8.86
CA VAL A 616 11.89 -0.64 8.46
C VAL A 616 10.96 0.49 8.91
N LEU A 617 11.52 1.38 9.72
CA LEU A 617 10.92 2.61 10.21
C LEU A 617 11.63 3.82 9.58
N ASP A 618 10.90 4.91 9.39
CA ASP A 618 11.49 6.15 8.89
C ASP A 618 12.42 6.73 9.96
N ARG A 619 13.64 7.10 9.56
CA ARG A 619 14.68 7.64 10.46
C ARG A 619 14.23 8.89 11.22
N ASN A 620 13.42 9.75 10.61
CA ASN A 620 13.05 11.05 11.18
C ASN A 620 11.67 11.04 11.83
N LYS A 621 10.74 10.24 11.29
CA LYS A 621 9.35 10.16 11.73
C LYS A 621 8.91 8.70 11.81
N PRO A 622 9.49 7.93 12.74
CA PRO A 622 9.18 6.53 12.84
C PRO A 622 7.70 6.34 13.17
N ASP A 623 7.06 5.40 12.47
CA ASP A 623 5.64 5.16 12.59
C ASP A 623 5.38 4.10 13.67
N VAL A 624 4.97 4.56 14.85
CA VAL A 624 4.74 3.69 16.02
C VAL A 624 3.57 2.72 15.81
N THR A 625 2.70 2.95 14.83
CA THR A 625 1.62 1.98 14.52
C THR A 625 2.16 0.66 13.98
N LYS A 626 3.38 0.67 13.43
CA LYS A 626 4.03 -0.52 12.90
C LYS A 626 4.52 -1.46 14.00
N ILE A 627 4.57 -1.02 15.26
CA ILE A 627 4.96 -1.88 16.38
C ILE A 627 3.97 -3.03 16.56
N ASP A 628 2.67 -2.76 16.47
CA ASP A 628 1.65 -3.82 16.57
C ASP A 628 1.83 -4.84 15.45
N ALA A 629 2.06 -4.37 14.22
CA ALA A 629 2.35 -5.25 13.09
C ALA A 629 3.63 -6.08 13.32
N MET A 630 4.67 -5.49 13.89
CA MET A 630 5.88 -6.20 14.29
C MET A 630 5.57 -7.29 15.32
N LEU A 631 4.85 -6.97 16.39
CA LEU A 631 4.47 -7.94 17.41
C LEU A 631 3.61 -9.09 16.83
N SER A 632 2.67 -8.76 15.95
CA SER A 632 1.85 -9.76 15.26
C SER A 632 2.70 -10.69 14.37
N VAL A 633 3.69 -10.15 13.65
CA VAL A 633 4.63 -10.95 12.85
C VAL A 633 5.46 -11.85 13.74
N LEU A 634 5.95 -11.35 14.87
CA LEU A 634 6.71 -12.12 15.85
C LEU A 634 5.87 -13.24 16.46
N SER A 635 4.58 -12.99 16.69
CA SER A 635 3.64 -14.04 17.14
C SER A 635 3.47 -15.16 16.11
N ALA A 636 3.54 -14.84 14.81
CA ALA A 636 3.46 -15.84 13.75
C ALA A 636 4.67 -16.79 13.67
N GLU A 637 5.77 -16.45 14.36
CA GLU A 637 6.97 -17.29 14.50
C GLU A 637 6.91 -18.20 15.75
N SER A 638 5.92 -18.01 16.61
CA SER A 638 5.75 -18.78 17.84
C SER A 638 5.33 -20.24 17.57
N ASP A 639 5.66 -21.11 18.52
CA ASP A 639 5.22 -22.50 18.47
C ASP A 639 3.69 -22.60 18.65
N GLN A 640 3.10 -21.69 19.43
CA GLN A 640 1.65 -21.55 19.58
C GLN A 640 0.95 -21.33 18.22
N PHE A 641 1.49 -20.44 17.39
CA PHE A 641 0.95 -20.20 16.05
C PHE A 641 1.03 -21.45 15.18
N LYS A 642 2.16 -22.15 15.17
CA LYS A 642 2.32 -23.40 14.41
C LYS A 642 1.29 -24.43 14.83
N THR A 643 1.06 -24.59 16.14
CA THR A 643 0.04 -25.50 16.64
C THR A 643 -1.36 -25.09 16.23
N GLN A 644 -1.71 -23.81 16.37
CA GLN A 644 -3.02 -23.30 15.92
C GLN A 644 -3.23 -23.54 14.43
N PHE A 645 -2.21 -23.26 13.62
CA PHE A 645 -2.24 -23.47 12.19
C PHE A 645 -2.48 -24.94 11.83
N ASN A 646 -1.77 -25.86 12.50
CA ASN A 646 -1.95 -27.31 12.31
C ASN A 646 -3.36 -27.76 12.71
N LEU A 647 -3.91 -27.25 13.83
CA LEU A 647 -5.27 -27.54 14.27
C LEU A 647 -6.32 -27.02 13.28
N LEU A 648 -6.13 -25.81 12.75
CA LEU A 648 -7.00 -25.24 11.71
C LEU A 648 -6.91 -26.04 10.40
N MET A 649 -5.73 -26.54 10.03
CA MET A 649 -5.56 -27.46 8.91
C MET A 649 -6.31 -28.77 9.13
N LYS A 650 -6.19 -29.39 10.32
CA LYS A 650 -6.98 -30.58 10.69
C LYS A 650 -8.48 -30.29 10.59
N TYR A 651 -8.94 -29.17 11.15
CA TYR A 651 -10.33 -28.75 11.07
C TYR A 651 -10.81 -28.58 9.62
N LYS A 652 -10.05 -27.89 8.76
CA LYS A 652 -10.40 -27.73 7.34
C LYS A 652 -10.47 -29.09 6.64
N THR A 653 -9.48 -29.95 6.87
CA THR A 653 -9.43 -31.28 6.25
C THR A 653 -10.63 -32.11 6.68
N MET A 654 -11.02 -32.09 7.95
CA MET A 654 -12.17 -32.86 8.43
C MET A 654 -13.50 -32.24 7.97
N HIS A 655 -13.70 -30.93 8.12
CA HIS A 655 -15.01 -30.30 7.98
C HIS A 655 -15.28 -29.72 6.59
N GLY A 656 -14.26 -29.65 5.72
CA GLY A 656 -14.33 -29.06 4.39
C GLY A 656 -14.24 -27.53 4.38
N GLU A 657 -13.96 -26.97 3.19
CA GLU A 657 -13.63 -25.55 3.02
C GLU A 657 -14.78 -24.62 3.45
N LYS A 658 -16.03 -24.93 3.09
CA LYS A 658 -17.19 -24.06 3.42
C LYS A 658 -17.40 -23.91 4.94
N LYS A 659 -17.38 -25.02 5.69
CA LYS A 659 -17.57 -24.99 7.16
C LYS A 659 -16.38 -24.35 7.85
N PHE A 660 -15.16 -24.66 7.41
CA PHE A 660 -13.94 -24.01 7.87
C PHE A 660 -13.97 -22.48 7.72
N LEU A 661 -14.34 -21.98 6.54
CA LEU A 661 -14.39 -20.53 6.29
C LEU A 661 -15.41 -19.83 7.19
N ASN A 662 -16.57 -20.46 7.44
CA ASN A 662 -17.55 -19.94 8.39
C ASN A 662 -17.01 -19.97 9.83
N TYR A 663 -16.32 -21.04 10.21
CA TYR A 663 -15.71 -21.20 11.53
C TYR A 663 -14.68 -20.10 11.82
N VAL A 664 -13.71 -19.88 10.93
CA VAL A 664 -12.69 -18.84 11.10
C VAL A 664 -13.30 -17.43 11.15
N ASN A 665 -14.29 -17.14 10.30
CA ASN A 665 -14.96 -15.84 10.31
C ASN A 665 -15.71 -15.58 11.63
N THR A 666 -16.33 -16.62 12.21
CA THR A 666 -17.05 -16.53 13.48
C THR A 666 -16.08 -16.36 14.65
N GLN A 667 -14.92 -17.03 14.61
CA GLN A 667 -13.93 -17.04 15.69
C GLN A 667 -12.80 -16.02 15.52
N ARG A 668 -12.97 -15.01 14.65
CA ARG A 668 -11.93 -14.04 14.28
C ARG A 668 -11.24 -13.35 15.46
N SER A 669 -11.96 -13.09 16.56
CA SER A 669 -11.42 -12.40 17.74
C SER A 669 -10.54 -13.30 18.61
N LYS A 670 -10.67 -14.62 18.47
CA LYS A 670 -9.95 -15.64 19.26
C LYS A 670 -8.70 -16.15 18.55
N LEU A 671 -8.50 -15.81 17.28
CA LEU A 671 -7.29 -16.16 16.53
C LEU A 671 -6.04 -15.69 17.28
N LEU A 672 -4.98 -16.51 17.20
CA LEU A 672 -3.73 -16.38 17.94
C LEU A 672 -3.81 -16.52 19.47
N THR A 673 -4.94 -16.94 20.06
CA THR A 673 -5.00 -17.19 21.52
C THR A 673 -4.76 -18.66 21.87
N TYR A 674 -4.21 -18.93 23.07
CA TYR A 674 -4.03 -20.30 23.58
C TYR A 674 -5.37 -20.99 23.82
N ALA A 675 -6.32 -20.26 24.42
CA ALA A 675 -7.66 -20.76 24.68
C ALA A 675 -8.34 -21.26 23.39
N PHE A 676 -8.12 -20.58 22.27
CA PHE A 676 -8.71 -21.01 21.00
C PHE A 676 -8.14 -22.34 20.48
N ASN A 677 -6.88 -22.66 20.75
CA ASN A 677 -6.33 -23.96 20.38
C ASN A 677 -7.05 -25.09 21.13
N ALA A 678 -7.29 -24.90 22.44
CA ALA A 678 -8.07 -25.84 23.23
C ALA A 678 -9.52 -25.94 22.73
N GLU A 679 -10.17 -24.82 22.38
CA GLU A 679 -11.52 -24.82 21.80
C GLU A 679 -11.58 -25.61 20.47
N ILE A 680 -10.62 -25.44 19.56
CA ILE A 680 -10.57 -26.20 18.31
C ILE A 680 -10.45 -27.70 18.61
N ILE A 681 -9.58 -28.08 19.56
CA ILE A 681 -9.41 -29.49 19.94
C ILE A 681 -10.71 -30.06 20.52
N MET A 682 -11.38 -29.31 21.41
CA MET A 682 -12.65 -29.74 22.01
C MET A 682 -13.77 -29.87 20.98
N ASP A 683 -13.85 -28.95 20.00
CA ASP A 683 -14.79 -29.05 18.90
C ASP A 683 -14.54 -30.32 18.06
N LEU A 684 -13.28 -30.60 17.73
CA LEU A 684 -12.90 -31.81 16.99
C LEU A 684 -13.20 -33.09 17.77
N LEU A 685 -12.87 -33.13 19.07
CA LEU A 685 -13.16 -34.26 19.95
C LEU A 685 -14.67 -34.49 20.11
N SER A 686 -15.46 -33.41 20.22
CA SER A 686 -16.92 -33.50 20.29
C SER A 686 -17.51 -34.14 19.03
N ASP A 687 -17.08 -33.68 17.85
CA ASP A 687 -17.55 -34.21 16.58
C ASP A 687 -17.10 -35.67 16.36
N LEU A 688 -15.87 -36.02 16.75
CA LEU A 688 -15.36 -37.40 16.70
C LEU A 688 -16.12 -38.33 17.66
N ASN A 689 -16.42 -37.88 18.87
CA ASN A 689 -17.18 -38.67 19.83
C ASN A 689 -18.61 -38.92 19.36
N LYS A 690 -19.28 -37.90 18.79
CA LYS A 690 -20.61 -38.09 18.17
C LYS A 690 -20.58 -39.11 17.04
N TYR A 691 -19.52 -39.10 16.23
CA TYR A 691 -19.34 -40.08 15.16
C TYR A 691 -19.20 -41.51 15.70
N VAL A 692 -18.30 -41.72 16.68
CA VAL A 692 -18.09 -43.04 17.31
C VAL A 692 -19.36 -43.57 17.97
N GLN A 693 -20.14 -42.69 18.60
CA GLN A 693 -21.40 -43.04 19.27
C GLN A 693 -22.60 -43.16 18.31
N ASN A 694 -22.42 -42.94 17.00
CA ASN A 694 -23.50 -42.87 16.01
C ASN A 694 -24.62 -41.86 16.38
N GLN A 695 -24.24 -40.73 17.00
CA GLN A 695 -25.18 -39.72 17.50
C GLN A 695 -25.39 -38.52 16.55
N PHE A 696 -25.01 -38.65 15.27
CA PHE A 696 -25.25 -37.58 14.31
C PHE A 696 -26.73 -37.48 13.95
N THR A 697 -27.31 -36.29 14.12
CA THR A 697 -28.65 -35.98 13.65
C THR A 697 -28.72 -35.97 12.12
N GLU A 698 -29.91 -36.04 11.53
CA GLU A 698 -30.05 -35.88 10.06
C GLU A 698 -29.47 -34.56 9.54
N LYS A 699 -29.55 -33.49 10.36
CA LYS A 699 -28.96 -32.21 10.04
C LYS A 699 -27.43 -32.31 10.02
N ASP A 700 -26.85 -32.94 11.05
CA ASP A 700 -25.41 -33.16 11.11
C ASP A 700 -24.92 -34.00 9.94
N GLN A 701 -25.64 -35.07 9.58
CA GLN A 701 -25.30 -35.89 8.42
C GLN A 701 -25.23 -35.09 7.13
N LYS A 702 -26.10 -34.08 6.96
CA LYS A 702 -26.07 -33.16 5.80
C LYS A 702 -24.96 -32.10 5.88
N GLU A 703 -24.65 -31.60 7.07
CA GLU A 703 -23.65 -30.55 7.28
C GLU A 703 -22.21 -31.08 7.40
N LEU A 704 -22.06 -32.33 7.85
CA LEU A 704 -20.80 -33.02 8.16
C LEU A 704 -20.51 -34.19 7.20
N VAL A 705 -21.11 -34.19 6.01
CA VAL A 705 -20.85 -35.22 4.97
C VAL A 705 -19.34 -35.41 4.77
N GLN A 706 -18.60 -34.31 4.62
CA GLN A 706 -17.15 -34.35 4.39
C GLN A 706 -16.38 -34.93 5.58
N PHE A 707 -16.83 -34.64 6.81
CA PHE A 707 -16.25 -35.16 8.04
C PHE A 707 -16.40 -36.67 8.11
N ILE A 708 -17.62 -37.17 7.91
CA ILE A 708 -17.92 -38.61 7.90
C ILE A 708 -17.07 -39.32 6.84
N GLN A 709 -16.98 -38.76 5.64
CA GLN A 709 -16.15 -39.30 4.55
C GLN A 709 -14.66 -39.34 4.89
N ASN A 710 -14.15 -38.34 5.61
CA ASN A 710 -12.72 -38.21 5.90
C ASN A 710 -12.29 -39.02 7.13
N VAL A 711 -13.16 -39.22 8.12
CA VAL A 711 -12.89 -40.09 9.27
C VAL A 711 -12.92 -41.56 8.86
N LYS A 712 -13.74 -41.95 7.87
CA LYS A 712 -13.84 -43.30 7.26
C LYS A 712 -14.31 -44.43 8.17
N SER A 713 -13.73 -44.60 9.36
CA SER A 713 -14.06 -45.70 10.28
C SER A 713 -13.94 -45.29 11.76
N PRO A 714 -14.62 -45.99 12.68
CA PRO A 714 -14.50 -45.75 14.12
C PRO A 714 -13.07 -45.92 14.66
N GLU A 715 -12.28 -46.85 14.12
CA GLU A 715 -10.89 -47.09 14.54
C GLU A 715 -10.01 -45.87 14.27
N ASN A 716 -10.11 -45.30 13.05
CA ASN A 716 -9.40 -44.07 12.72
C ASN A 716 -9.89 -42.89 13.57
N ALA A 717 -11.17 -42.86 13.96
CA ALA A 717 -11.69 -41.86 14.88
C ALA A 717 -11.03 -41.97 16.27
N PHE A 718 -10.84 -43.19 16.79
CA PHE A 718 -10.15 -43.42 18.07
C PHE A 718 -8.68 -42.98 18.02
N ASP A 719 -7.96 -43.25 16.94
CA ASP A 719 -6.58 -42.81 16.76
C ASP A 719 -6.46 -41.27 16.75
N LEU A 720 -7.40 -40.61 16.07
CA LEU A 720 -7.49 -39.14 16.06
C LEU A 720 -7.84 -38.59 17.45
N ILE A 721 -8.77 -39.21 18.17
CA ILE A 721 -9.12 -38.82 19.56
C ILE A 721 -7.88 -38.94 20.45
N ASN A 722 -7.14 -40.04 20.38
CA ASN A 722 -5.92 -40.24 21.17
C ASN A 722 -4.87 -39.17 20.87
N THR A 723 -4.65 -38.85 19.59
CA THR A 723 -3.72 -37.79 19.17
C THR A 723 -4.15 -36.42 19.71
N LEU A 724 -5.43 -36.08 19.57
CA LEU A 724 -5.98 -34.80 20.04
C LEU A 724 -5.96 -34.67 21.57
N ASN A 725 -6.18 -35.77 22.31
CA ASN A 725 -6.07 -35.79 23.76
C ASN A 725 -4.62 -35.51 24.22
N GLN A 726 -3.61 -36.05 23.53
CA GLN A 726 -2.21 -35.74 23.84
C GLN A 726 -1.90 -34.26 23.56
N GLU A 727 -2.38 -33.70 22.45
CA GLU A 727 -2.24 -32.27 22.14
C GLU A 727 -2.95 -31.39 23.19
N LEU A 728 -4.14 -31.80 23.66
CA LEU A 728 -4.89 -31.10 24.70
C LEU A 728 -4.15 -31.09 26.03
N LEU A 729 -3.55 -32.20 26.43
CA LEU A 729 -2.78 -32.30 27.68
C LEU A 729 -1.61 -31.29 27.68
N VAL A 730 -0.87 -31.19 26.57
CA VAL A 730 0.19 -30.20 26.41
C VAL A 730 -0.34 -28.78 26.56
N HIS A 731 -1.53 -28.50 26.03
CA HIS A 731 -2.15 -27.17 26.14
C HIS A 731 -2.73 -26.85 27.52
N THR A 732 -3.19 -27.83 28.29
CA THR A 732 -3.72 -27.59 29.65
C THR A 732 -2.64 -27.44 30.71
N GLN A 733 -1.41 -27.86 30.42
CA GLN A 733 -0.25 -27.69 31.31
C GLN A 733 0.42 -26.31 31.20
N ILE A 734 0.12 -25.57 30.12
CA ILE A 734 0.61 -24.22 29.82
C ILE A 734 -0.46 -23.21 30.24
#